data_AF-A0A9E0YJQ1-F1
#
_entry.id   AF-A0A9E0YJQ1-F1
#
_cell.length_a   1.000
_cell.length_b   1.000
_cell.length_c   1.000
_cell.angle_alpha   90.00
_cell.angle_beta   90.00
_cell.angle_gamma   90.00
#
_symmetry.space_group_name_H-M   'P 1'
#
loop_
_entity.id
_entity.type
_entity.pdbx_description
1 polymer ?
#
loop_
_entity_poly.entity_id
_entity_poly.type
_entity_poly.pdbx_seq_one_letter_code
_entity_poly.pdbx_strand_id
1 'polypeptide(L)'
;ANQFWKPGLIRGLVPLGVTIAATFLLVRYVLMVFTNFSLGNIGYMYEDLAASMLASPKAYIILLATAFAASRMNLRYGWEFSGLLIPALLALQWYNPVKLAASFAEAFVILGIAMLILALPIFKNATVEGGRKLLLFFNISFVYKLVLGYFILWFFPQYKITDYYAFGYLLATLLAIKMYDKQMLGQVTRATLQTSLISVLVASLLGFSLQMLPNVFAIGVEQTLKETKDRQVNQITDTGISEWIQKNKVKFYRPRLESATKAPTTRQLELFTYSIKHLKQYRQTRDKTALNRANALLAEIGYEVELVKNQYLLIHETSPHKGWGLYVLNLESENDLLLDIPAPKEAWGTVDAGSRLFTAFKARALAIAGDSGREQSGSSNAALLKSNTLFFAFHQAMKQLDTLQVRGYTPKTVRQLTGERMESDQTLPEIPSRLYIKSSLPAGLDLPALKSFINEFEMLWGQPRFENILRARSRSGFAELLLNRSDRRDLFFKPLFKGADQAVEGKKTIAGYIQDWLLQGKQWLASSGSNDYTPPSLEELLYMDEAVLTPLVNVARKQYQPGSGWSSEGQKEIKAIQSAASVLDYEIIRYRHQASGRDYLILVERQDRKNRRYWGTYVLLLGQSKDFVVQIPRPLYEIRTFEFGIHLFDRLDAGFLMIGGTHPTANINRRSDLILSANKKNVFNLFEQVVLREAGPKPMFVAQCRGFGLRPETGYPDADVVMAFQSGINTIQQVGALGENLIANLEDEGLSFRFVDGSLSLMGYEVGGLPQAEYLEQTVNKRFALLWLSPMARKTYRQQTENQIQNKQFEALNIATRQIDMVHYIANHSASMAETVPKALGKHIKRYIETQDIVELDRIDHMLPKGRLKRLIDIDTKQAYLLVTNPNGQPIVLANLAPRRPRTRYAAETDVTEAFARQFVGRGSTMLIWGQMP
;
A
#
# COMPACT_ATOMS: atom_id res chain seq x y z
N ALA A 1 -14.80 -35.25 37.68
CA ALA A 1 -14.23 -36.62 37.78
C ALA A 1 -14.20 -37.11 39.23
N ASN A 2 -13.46 -36.48 40.15
CA ASN A 2 -13.44 -36.88 41.58
C ASN A 2 -14.84 -36.85 42.24
N GLN A 3 -15.68 -35.87 41.88
CA GLN A 3 -17.08 -35.78 42.33
C GLN A 3 -18.00 -36.87 41.75
N PHE A 4 -17.56 -37.63 40.73
CA PHE A 4 -18.34 -38.72 40.15
C PHE A 4 -17.93 -40.10 40.69
N TRP A 5 -16.64 -40.32 40.97
CA TRP A 5 -16.14 -41.64 41.37
C TRP A 5 -16.48 -42.05 42.82
N LYS A 6 -16.68 -41.09 43.74
CA LYS A 6 -17.02 -41.39 45.15
C LYS A 6 -18.54 -41.50 45.42
N PRO A 7 -19.40 -40.55 45.00
CA PRO A 7 -20.85 -40.62 45.28
C PRO A 7 -21.70 -41.26 44.17
N GLY A 8 -21.11 -41.60 43.01
CA GLY A 8 -21.81 -42.11 41.82
C GLY A 8 -22.23 -41.01 40.83
N LEU A 9 -22.49 -41.39 39.57
CA LEU A 9 -22.76 -40.46 38.46
C LEU A 9 -23.93 -39.49 38.73
N ILE A 10 -25.04 -39.98 39.28
CA ILE A 10 -26.26 -39.20 39.52
C ILE A 10 -26.09 -38.27 40.73
N ARG A 11 -25.58 -38.76 41.85
CA ARG A 11 -25.37 -37.95 43.06
C ARG A 11 -24.21 -36.96 42.92
N GLY A 12 -23.25 -37.23 42.03
CA GLY A 12 -22.15 -36.33 41.70
C GLY A 12 -22.52 -35.18 40.76
N LEU A 13 -23.63 -35.28 40.02
CA LEU A 13 -24.08 -34.23 39.09
C LEU A 13 -24.46 -32.93 39.82
N VAL A 14 -25.09 -33.02 40.98
CA VAL A 14 -25.54 -31.86 41.77
C VAL A 14 -24.35 -31.00 42.25
N PRO A 15 -23.35 -31.53 42.97
CA PRO A 15 -22.19 -30.73 43.38
C PRO A 15 -21.35 -30.26 42.19
N LEU A 16 -21.32 -31.00 41.08
CA LEU A 16 -20.67 -30.56 39.84
C LEU A 16 -21.41 -29.35 39.24
N GLY A 17 -22.74 -29.42 39.14
CA GLY A 17 -23.57 -28.35 38.63
C GLY A 17 -23.38 -27.07 39.44
N VAL A 18 -23.38 -27.16 40.77
CA VAL A 18 -23.14 -26.02 41.68
C VAL A 18 -21.74 -25.42 41.45
N THR A 19 -20.70 -26.25 41.39
CA THR A 19 -19.32 -25.76 41.19
C THR A 19 -19.11 -25.15 39.81
N ILE A 20 -19.67 -25.73 38.74
CA ILE A 20 -19.61 -25.17 37.39
C ILE A 20 -20.40 -23.87 37.31
N ALA A 21 -21.63 -23.82 37.84
CA ALA A 21 -22.46 -22.61 37.81
C ALA A 21 -21.82 -21.46 38.58
N ALA A 22 -21.29 -21.73 39.79
CA ALA A 22 -20.58 -20.73 40.57
C ALA A 22 -19.32 -20.23 39.85
N THR A 23 -18.53 -21.15 39.27
CA THR A 23 -17.33 -20.77 38.49
C THR A 23 -17.71 -19.95 37.26
N PHE A 24 -18.76 -20.34 36.54
CA PHE A 24 -19.25 -19.62 35.37
C PHE A 24 -19.71 -18.21 35.73
N LEU A 25 -20.52 -18.07 36.78
CA LEU A 25 -21.03 -16.76 37.22
C LEU A 25 -19.87 -15.84 37.62
N LEU A 26 -18.91 -16.36 38.39
CA LEU A 26 -17.76 -15.60 38.88
C LEU A 26 -16.83 -15.21 37.73
N VAL A 27 -16.54 -16.11 36.79
CA VAL A 27 -15.68 -15.80 35.64
C VAL A 27 -16.36 -14.85 34.66
N ARG A 28 -17.65 -15.09 34.33
CA ARG A 28 -18.38 -14.33 33.30
C ARG A 28 -18.81 -12.94 33.75
N TYR A 29 -19.31 -12.81 34.98
CA TYR A 29 -19.93 -11.57 35.46
C TYR A 29 -19.04 -10.80 36.43
N VAL A 30 -18.03 -11.44 37.05
CA VAL A 30 -17.09 -10.76 37.95
C VAL A 30 -15.74 -10.55 37.25
N LEU A 31 -15.00 -11.63 36.97
CA LEU A 31 -13.61 -11.52 36.49
C LEU A 31 -13.52 -10.88 35.10
N MET A 32 -14.32 -11.31 34.11
CA MET A 32 -14.25 -10.72 32.76
C MET A 32 -14.71 -9.26 32.70
N VAL A 33 -15.59 -8.83 33.60
CA VAL A 33 -16.16 -7.47 33.59
C VAL A 33 -15.27 -6.50 34.37
N PHE A 34 -14.77 -6.91 35.54
CA PHE A 34 -14.03 -6.04 36.46
C PHE A 34 -12.51 -6.22 36.41
N THR A 35 -11.99 -7.17 35.62
CA THR A 35 -10.54 -7.40 35.48
C THR A 35 -10.16 -7.68 34.03
N ASN A 36 -8.86 -7.62 33.73
CA ASN A 36 -8.30 -7.95 32.41
C ASN A 36 -8.23 -9.47 32.15
N PHE A 37 -9.13 -10.27 32.73
CA PHE A 37 -9.16 -11.73 32.63
C PHE A 37 -9.67 -12.16 31.24
N SER A 38 -8.85 -11.93 30.22
CA SER A 38 -9.02 -12.32 28.83
C SER A 38 -7.97 -13.38 28.49
N LEU A 39 -8.42 -14.62 28.29
CA LEU A 39 -7.55 -15.72 27.81
C LEU A 39 -6.95 -15.42 26.41
N GLY A 40 -7.52 -14.47 25.67
CA GLY A 40 -7.01 -14.04 24.36
C GLY A 40 -5.68 -13.28 24.43
N ASN A 41 -5.31 -12.70 25.58
CA ASN A 41 -4.11 -11.88 25.73
C ASN A 41 -2.88 -12.64 26.28
N ILE A 42 -3.02 -13.91 26.70
CA ILE A 42 -1.90 -14.75 27.18
C ILE A 42 -1.16 -15.45 26.02
N GLY A 43 -1.56 -15.19 24.76
CA GLY A 43 -0.98 -15.81 23.56
C GLY A 43 0.43 -15.34 23.16
N TYR A 44 1.13 -14.56 23.98
CA TYR A 44 2.32 -13.82 23.54
C TYR A 44 3.65 -14.58 23.48
N MET A 45 3.72 -15.87 23.80
CA MET A 45 4.97 -16.62 23.59
C MET A 45 4.81 -18.10 23.19
N TYR A 46 3.61 -18.69 23.25
CA TYR A 46 3.51 -20.15 23.24
C TYR A 46 2.24 -20.68 22.51
N GLU A 47 2.50 -21.30 21.34
CA GLU A 47 1.64 -22.21 20.57
C GLU A 47 0.29 -21.69 20.02
N ASP A 48 0.32 -21.09 18.83
CA ASP A 48 -0.84 -20.95 17.92
C ASP A 48 -1.56 -22.30 17.66
N LEU A 49 -0.83 -23.41 17.80
CA LEU A 49 -1.33 -24.77 17.59
C LEU A 49 -2.19 -25.24 18.77
N ALA A 50 -1.82 -24.88 20.01
CA ALA A 50 -2.61 -25.17 21.20
C ALA A 50 -3.87 -24.31 21.24
N ALA A 51 -3.78 -23.02 20.88
CA ALA A 51 -4.93 -22.13 20.77
C ALA A 51 -5.91 -22.57 19.67
N SER A 52 -5.43 -22.98 18.49
CA SER A 52 -6.32 -23.45 17.41
C SER A 52 -6.90 -24.85 17.64
N MET A 53 -6.15 -25.74 18.31
CA MET A 53 -6.67 -27.07 18.68
C MET A 53 -7.64 -26.98 19.85
N LEU A 54 -7.35 -26.21 20.91
CA LEU A 54 -8.30 -25.96 21.99
C LEU A 54 -9.56 -25.23 21.49
N ALA A 55 -9.51 -24.48 20.38
CA ALA A 55 -10.70 -23.89 19.78
C ALA A 55 -11.63 -24.90 19.08
N SER A 56 -11.21 -26.16 18.89
CA SER A 56 -12.02 -27.21 18.28
C SER A 56 -12.86 -27.96 19.32
N PRO A 57 -14.19 -28.06 19.16
CA PRO A 57 -15.06 -28.86 20.04
C PRO A 57 -14.55 -30.30 20.23
N LYS A 58 -13.93 -30.87 19.19
CA LYS A 58 -13.36 -32.22 19.23
C LYS A 58 -12.20 -32.34 20.23
N ALA A 59 -11.34 -31.33 20.33
CA ALA A 59 -10.21 -31.36 21.26
C ALA A 59 -10.70 -31.26 22.71
N TYR A 60 -11.74 -30.47 22.99
CA TYR A 60 -12.37 -30.43 24.32
C TYR A 60 -12.95 -31.80 24.71
N ILE A 61 -13.67 -32.45 23.79
CA ILE A 61 -14.22 -33.80 24.03
C ILE A 61 -13.08 -34.77 24.36
N ILE A 62 -11.99 -34.76 23.59
CA ILE A 62 -10.81 -35.60 23.84
C ILE A 62 -10.18 -35.29 25.19
N LEU A 63 -9.93 -34.03 25.50
CA LEU A 63 -9.25 -33.62 26.73
C LEU A 63 -10.10 -33.98 27.97
N LEU A 64 -11.40 -33.70 27.95
CA LEU A 64 -12.32 -33.98 29.05
C LEU A 64 -12.57 -35.48 29.22
N ALA A 65 -12.82 -36.22 28.14
CA ALA A 65 -13.01 -37.67 28.21
C ALA A 65 -11.75 -38.37 28.71
N THR A 66 -10.58 -37.90 28.26
CA THR A 66 -9.29 -38.45 28.70
C THR A 66 -8.98 -38.11 30.14
N ALA A 67 -9.21 -36.87 30.57
CA ALA A 67 -9.03 -36.49 31.97
C ALA A 67 -9.98 -37.28 32.89
N PHE A 68 -11.21 -37.55 32.43
CA PHE A 68 -12.19 -38.35 33.15
C PHE A 68 -11.77 -39.83 33.26
N ALA A 69 -11.32 -40.44 32.15
CA ALA A 69 -10.82 -41.81 32.12
C ALA A 69 -9.52 -41.97 32.93
N ALA A 70 -8.56 -41.06 32.76
CA ALA A 70 -7.31 -41.03 33.52
C ALA A 70 -7.55 -40.88 35.03
N SER A 71 -8.61 -40.18 35.44
CA SER A 71 -8.98 -40.03 36.86
C SER A 71 -9.42 -41.35 37.47
N ARG A 72 -10.10 -42.21 36.71
CA ARG A 72 -10.44 -43.56 37.17
C ARG A 72 -9.20 -44.45 37.31
N MET A 73 -8.29 -44.35 36.34
CA MET A 73 -7.06 -45.15 36.35
C MET A 73 -6.13 -44.72 37.49
N ASN A 74 -6.08 -43.42 37.80
CA ASN A 74 -5.38 -42.91 38.98
C ASN A 74 -5.91 -43.56 40.28
N LEU A 75 -7.23 -43.59 40.48
CA LEU A 75 -7.85 -44.20 41.65
C LEU A 75 -7.61 -45.72 41.76
N ARG A 76 -7.60 -46.44 40.63
CA ARG A 76 -7.48 -47.90 40.61
C ARG A 76 -6.05 -48.40 40.78
N TYR A 77 -5.07 -47.66 40.25
CA TYR A 77 -3.67 -48.09 40.20
C TYR A 77 -2.74 -47.25 41.11
N GLY A 78 -3.27 -46.29 41.89
CA GLY A 78 -2.49 -45.45 42.80
C GLY A 78 -1.48 -44.54 42.08
N TRP A 79 -1.72 -44.28 40.79
CA TRP A 79 -0.80 -43.53 39.94
C TRP A 79 -1.00 -42.04 40.18
N GLU A 80 -0.24 -41.44 41.11
CA GLU A 80 -0.16 -39.98 41.23
C GLU A 80 0.41 -39.35 39.95
N PHE A 81 -0.47 -39.10 38.97
CA PHE A 81 -0.19 -38.21 37.86
C PHE A 81 -0.15 -36.79 38.42
N SER A 82 0.89 -36.01 38.12
CA SER A 82 0.91 -34.57 38.34
C SER A 82 -0.05 -33.92 37.33
N GLY A 83 -1.33 -34.22 37.47
CA GLY A 83 -2.40 -33.85 36.57
C GLY A 83 -2.83 -34.97 35.64
N LEU A 84 -4.13 -35.24 35.64
CA LEU A 84 -4.94 -35.89 34.59
C LEU A 84 -4.65 -35.37 33.17
N LEU A 85 -3.88 -34.29 33.09
CA LEU A 85 -3.48 -33.50 31.96
C LEU A 85 -2.42 -34.21 31.10
N ILE A 86 -1.46 -34.99 31.65
CA ILE A 86 -0.43 -35.67 30.82
C ILE A 86 -1.07 -36.67 29.84
N PRO A 87 -1.91 -37.64 30.28
CA PRO A 87 -2.61 -38.52 29.35
C PRO A 87 -3.54 -37.76 28.40
N ALA A 88 -4.17 -36.68 28.86
CA ALA A 88 -5.11 -35.88 28.06
C ALA A 88 -4.42 -35.07 26.96
N LEU A 89 -3.23 -34.53 27.22
CA LEU A 89 -2.42 -33.87 26.19
C LEU A 89 -1.82 -34.88 25.20
N LEU A 90 -1.40 -36.07 25.68
CA LEU A 90 -0.96 -37.15 24.79
C LEU A 90 -2.09 -37.69 23.91
N ALA A 91 -3.31 -37.74 24.44
CA ALA A 91 -4.50 -38.11 23.67
C ALA A 91 -4.69 -37.22 22.43
N LEU A 92 -4.41 -35.92 22.57
CA LEU A 92 -4.48 -34.99 21.43
C LEU A 92 -3.42 -35.28 20.36
N GLN A 93 -2.28 -35.89 20.71
CA GLN A 93 -1.19 -36.20 19.79
C GLN A 93 -1.42 -37.44 18.91
N TRP A 94 -2.41 -38.29 19.21
CA TRP A 94 -2.66 -39.51 18.41
C TRP A 94 -3.03 -39.22 16.94
N TYR A 95 -3.46 -38.00 16.64
CA TYR A 95 -3.73 -37.56 15.26
C TYR A 95 -2.47 -37.15 14.50
N ASN A 96 -1.32 -37.04 15.18
CA ASN A 96 -0.01 -36.79 14.58
C ASN A 96 1.04 -37.74 15.21
N PRO A 97 1.20 -38.96 14.65
CA PRO A 97 2.05 -39.99 15.25
C PRO A 97 3.52 -39.55 15.34
N VAL A 98 3.98 -38.70 14.41
CA VAL A 98 5.35 -38.16 14.41
C VAL A 98 5.56 -37.25 15.61
N LYS A 99 4.62 -36.35 15.90
CA LYS A 99 4.71 -35.47 17.08
C LYS A 99 4.60 -36.25 18.39
N LEU A 100 3.76 -37.29 18.43
CA LEU A 100 3.69 -38.20 19.59
C LEU A 100 5.06 -38.85 19.87
N ALA A 101 5.71 -39.40 18.84
CA ALA A 101 7.04 -39.99 18.97
C ALA A 101 8.10 -38.95 19.37
N ALA A 102 8.07 -37.76 18.74
CA ALA A 102 8.96 -36.65 19.08
C ALA A 102 8.80 -36.19 20.53
N SER A 103 7.57 -36.16 21.08
CA SER A 103 7.32 -35.85 22.50
C SER A 103 7.98 -36.83 23.46
N PHE A 104 7.99 -38.13 23.15
CA PHE A 104 8.69 -39.11 23.96
C PHE A 104 10.20 -39.00 23.81
N ALA A 105 10.70 -38.85 22.58
CA ALA A 105 12.13 -38.66 22.32
C ALA A 105 12.68 -37.44 23.07
N GLU A 106 11.98 -36.30 22.99
CA GLU A 106 12.33 -35.07 23.69
C GLU A 106 12.32 -35.26 25.21
N ALA A 107 11.29 -35.94 25.76
CA ALA A 107 11.24 -36.23 27.19
C ALA A 107 12.41 -37.12 27.66
N PHE A 108 12.83 -38.10 26.85
CA PHE A 108 14.00 -38.92 27.16
C PHE A 108 15.31 -38.14 27.12
N VAL A 109 15.46 -37.21 26.17
CA VAL A 109 16.63 -36.32 26.10
C VAL A 109 16.67 -35.39 27.33
N ILE A 110 15.55 -34.74 27.66
CA ILE A 110 15.45 -33.88 28.84
C ILE A 110 15.78 -34.66 30.11
N LEU A 111 15.23 -35.87 30.25
CA LEU A 111 15.51 -36.75 31.37
C LEU A 111 16.99 -37.13 31.43
N GLY A 112 17.61 -37.51 30.30
CA GLY A 112 19.03 -37.86 30.21
C GLY A 112 19.93 -36.73 30.66
N ILE A 113 19.67 -35.51 30.16
CA ILE A 113 20.41 -34.30 30.54
C ILE A 113 20.18 -33.99 32.03
N ALA A 114 18.95 -34.10 32.53
CA ALA A 114 18.65 -33.87 33.95
C ALA A 114 19.37 -34.87 34.86
N MET A 115 19.41 -36.15 34.51
CA MET A 115 20.15 -37.17 35.25
C MET A 115 21.66 -36.87 35.28
N LEU A 116 22.23 -36.44 34.15
CA LEU A 116 23.64 -36.03 34.08
C LEU A 116 23.95 -34.80 34.94
N ILE A 117 23.08 -33.78 34.90
CA ILE A 117 23.24 -32.56 35.71
C ILE A 117 23.12 -32.87 37.20
N LEU A 118 22.13 -33.68 37.60
CA LEU A 118 21.92 -34.07 38.99
C LEU A 118 23.03 -35.01 39.52
N ALA A 119 23.77 -35.68 38.64
CA ALA A 119 24.95 -36.47 39.00
C ALA A 119 26.21 -35.62 39.25
N LEU A 120 26.22 -34.32 38.90
CA LEU A 120 27.37 -33.45 39.12
C LEU A 120 27.63 -33.21 40.62
N PRO A 121 28.90 -33.04 41.05
CA PRO A 121 29.26 -32.89 42.47
C PRO A 121 28.55 -31.72 43.17
N ILE A 122 28.25 -30.66 42.42
CA ILE A 122 27.58 -29.44 42.89
C ILE A 122 26.12 -29.72 43.26
N PHE A 123 25.43 -30.59 42.52
CA PHE A 123 24.02 -30.91 42.73
C PHE A 123 23.81 -32.16 43.59
N LYS A 124 24.81 -33.04 43.68
CA LYS A 124 24.78 -34.27 44.48
C LYS A 124 24.54 -34.00 45.98
N ASN A 125 24.96 -32.84 46.48
CA ASN A 125 24.81 -32.42 47.88
C ASN A 125 23.66 -31.40 48.08
N ALA A 126 22.90 -31.06 47.03
CA ALA A 126 21.81 -30.08 47.09
C ALA A 126 20.44 -30.78 47.10
N THR A 127 19.55 -30.39 48.02
CA THR A 127 18.17 -30.89 48.06
C THR A 127 17.30 -30.22 46.99
N VAL A 128 17.22 -30.86 45.81
CA VAL A 128 16.39 -30.42 44.69
C VAL A 128 15.03 -31.13 44.72
N GLU A 129 14.12 -30.59 45.53
CA GLU A 129 12.74 -31.09 45.66
C GLU A 129 11.68 -30.04 45.31
N GLY A 130 10.44 -30.49 45.13
CA GLY A 130 9.28 -29.62 44.85
C GLY A 130 9.48 -28.67 43.66
N GLY A 131 9.27 -27.37 43.91
CA GLY A 131 9.35 -26.33 42.87
C GLY A 131 10.73 -26.18 42.21
N ARG A 132 11.82 -26.47 42.93
CA ARG A 132 13.19 -26.39 42.38
C ARG A 132 13.43 -27.45 41.31
N LYS A 133 12.87 -28.65 41.51
CA LYS A 133 12.91 -29.74 40.53
C LYS A 133 12.12 -29.40 39.27
N LEU A 134 10.91 -28.84 39.44
CA LEU A 134 10.10 -28.34 38.32
C LEU A 134 10.85 -27.30 37.49
N LEU A 135 11.45 -26.30 38.14
CA LEU A 135 12.23 -25.25 37.46
C LEU A 135 13.45 -25.80 36.73
N LEU A 136 14.18 -26.75 37.32
CA LEU A 136 15.35 -27.36 36.70
C LEU A 136 14.99 -28.06 35.38
N PHE A 137 14.02 -28.97 35.40
CA PHE A 137 13.58 -29.68 34.20
C PHE A 137 13.02 -28.73 33.13
N PHE A 138 12.32 -27.68 33.56
CA PHE A 138 11.82 -26.64 32.67
C PHE A 138 12.94 -25.88 31.95
N ASN A 139 13.96 -25.46 32.70
CA ASN A 139 15.12 -24.76 32.12
C ASN A 139 15.91 -25.66 31.17
N ILE A 140 16.07 -26.95 31.50
CA ILE A 140 16.71 -27.93 30.59
C ILE A 140 15.92 -28.04 29.28
N SER A 141 14.59 -28.20 29.37
CA SER A 141 13.70 -28.24 28.21
C SER A 141 13.80 -26.97 27.36
N PHE A 142 13.82 -25.80 28.02
CA PHE A 142 13.94 -24.50 27.36
C PHE A 142 15.28 -24.37 26.60
N VAL A 143 16.40 -24.69 27.25
CA VAL A 143 17.74 -24.63 26.63
C VAL A 143 17.85 -25.63 25.47
N TYR A 144 17.37 -26.86 25.65
CA TYR A 144 17.33 -27.87 24.58
C TYR A 144 16.60 -27.34 23.34
N LYS A 145 15.42 -26.76 23.53
CA LYS A 145 14.64 -26.17 22.43
C LYS A 145 15.35 -25.00 21.79
N LEU A 146 15.95 -24.12 22.58
CA LEU A 146 16.70 -22.98 22.06
C LEU A 146 17.84 -23.45 21.15
N VAL A 147 18.62 -24.44 21.58
CA VAL A 147 19.71 -25.04 20.79
C VAL A 147 19.15 -25.71 19.52
N LEU A 148 18.09 -26.51 19.64
CA LEU A 148 17.42 -27.14 18.50
C LEU A 148 16.89 -26.10 17.50
N GLY A 149 16.36 -24.99 18.00
CA GLY A 149 15.85 -23.88 17.20
C GLY A 149 16.94 -23.18 16.39
N TYR A 150 18.09 -22.89 17.00
CA TYR A 150 19.25 -22.35 16.27
C TYR A 150 19.81 -23.35 15.27
N PHE A 151 19.87 -24.64 15.62
CA PHE A 151 20.32 -25.70 14.73
C PHE A 151 19.42 -25.81 13.48
N ILE A 152 18.09 -25.85 13.65
CA ILE A 152 17.14 -25.88 12.54
C ILE A 152 17.23 -24.59 11.72
N LEU A 153 17.37 -23.44 12.37
CA LEU A 153 17.48 -22.16 11.69
C LEU A 153 18.70 -22.09 10.77
N TRP A 154 19.83 -22.69 11.17
CA TRP A 154 21.08 -22.62 10.42
C TRP A 154 21.19 -23.70 9.33
N PHE A 155 20.85 -24.95 9.63
CA PHE A 155 21.00 -26.07 8.69
C PHE A 155 19.74 -26.34 7.84
N PHE A 156 18.57 -25.93 8.33
CA PHE A 156 17.28 -26.31 7.77
C PHE A 156 16.31 -25.10 7.69
N PRO A 157 16.72 -23.95 7.12
CA PRO A 157 16.00 -22.65 7.21
C PRO A 157 14.60 -22.64 6.57
N GLN A 158 14.37 -23.59 5.67
CA GLN A 158 13.10 -23.85 4.98
C GLN A 158 12.01 -24.43 5.89
N TYR A 159 12.37 -24.99 7.04
CA TYR A 159 11.43 -25.60 7.97
C TYR A 159 11.05 -24.64 9.10
N LYS A 160 9.79 -24.70 9.53
CA LYS A 160 9.32 -23.92 10.68
C LYS A 160 9.83 -24.59 11.96
N ILE A 161 10.55 -23.82 12.78
CA ILE A 161 11.15 -24.30 14.04
C ILE A 161 10.11 -25.02 14.93
N THR A 162 8.89 -24.49 14.99
CA THR A 162 7.81 -25.03 15.84
C THR A 162 7.29 -26.40 15.39
N ASP A 163 7.54 -26.83 14.16
CA ASP A 163 7.04 -28.11 13.67
C ASP A 163 7.84 -29.30 14.21
N TYR A 164 9.09 -29.03 14.61
CA TYR A 164 10.04 -29.99 15.15
C TYR A 164 10.09 -30.01 16.68
N TYR A 165 9.47 -29.03 17.33
CA TYR A 165 9.26 -29.09 18.77
C TYR A 165 8.16 -30.11 19.09
N ALA A 166 8.38 -30.91 20.13
CA ALA A 166 7.29 -31.65 20.76
C ALA A 166 6.17 -30.69 21.20
N PHE A 167 4.98 -31.26 21.41
CA PHE A 167 3.81 -30.52 21.86
C PHE A 167 4.05 -29.76 23.17
N GLY A 168 4.20 -28.44 23.05
CA GLY A 168 4.52 -27.53 24.14
C GLY A 168 5.86 -27.81 24.83
N TYR A 169 6.32 -26.88 25.66
CA TYR A 169 7.36 -27.16 26.65
C TYR A 169 6.79 -27.99 27.81
N LEU A 170 5.48 -27.93 28.05
CA LEU A 170 4.87 -28.49 29.25
C LEU A 170 4.84 -30.02 29.23
N LEU A 171 4.46 -30.63 28.09
CA LEU A 171 4.20 -32.07 28.04
C LEU A 171 5.48 -32.90 28.21
N ALA A 172 6.50 -32.64 27.38
CA ALA A 172 7.76 -33.37 27.42
C ALA A 172 8.47 -33.21 28.79
N THR A 173 8.42 -31.99 29.35
CA THR A 173 8.99 -31.69 30.67
C THR A 173 8.25 -32.42 31.79
N LEU A 174 6.91 -32.37 31.83
CA LEU A 174 6.12 -33.07 32.84
C LEU A 174 6.30 -34.60 32.77
N LEU A 175 6.42 -35.13 31.56
CA LEU A 175 6.67 -36.55 31.32
C LEU A 175 8.06 -36.95 31.84
N ALA A 176 9.10 -36.16 31.54
CA ALA A 176 10.46 -36.37 32.03
C ALA A 176 10.55 -36.31 33.57
N ILE A 177 9.90 -35.35 34.21
CA ILE A 177 9.85 -35.25 35.68
C ILE A 177 9.22 -36.50 36.30
N LYS A 178 8.12 -36.99 35.73
CA LYS A 178 7.45 -38.19 36.24
C LYS A 178 8.26 -39.46 36.06
N MET A 179 8.93 -39.58 34.92
CA MET A 179 9.87 -40.66 34.65
C MET A 179 11.01 -40.69 35.69
N TYR A 180 11.52 -39.51 36.06
CA TYR A 180 12.54 -39.36 37.09
C TYR A 180 12.02 -39.74 38.49
N ASP A 181 10.87 -39.18 38.91
CA ASP A 181 10.32 -39.38 40.26
C ASP A 181 9.95 -40.84 40.57
N LYS A 182 9.48 -41.60 39.58
CA LYS A 182 9.02 -42.98 39.78
C LYS A 182 10.10 -44.03 39.55
N GLN A 183 11.28 -43.65 39.07
CA GLN A 183 12.41 -44.54 38.73
C GLN A 183 12.04 -45.76 37.84
N MET A 184 10.88 -45.74 37.18
CA MET A 184 10.33 -46.84 36.39
C MET A 184 9.87 -46.35 35.01
N LEU A 185 10.86 -46.09 34.16
CA LEU A 185 10.67 -45.51 32.82
C LEU A 185 9.64 -46.24 31.96
N GLY A 186 9.76 -47.56 31.86
CA GLY A 186 8.91 -48.37 30.99
C GLY A 186 7.45 -48.42 31.46
N GLN A 187 7.21 -48.47 32.77
CA GLN A 187 5.86 -48.56 33.32
C GLN A 187 5.10 -47.25 33.16
N VAL A 188 5.73 -46.10 33.45
CA VAL A 188 5.11 -44.77 33.28
C VAL A 188 4.78 -44.50 31.81
N THR A 189 5.70 -44.84 30.90
CA THR A 189 5.50 -44.69 29.45
C THR A 189 4.30 -45.52 28.98
N ARG A 190 4.30 -46.83 29.28
CA ARG A 190 3.26 -47.77 28.86
C ARG A 190 1.89 -47.37 29.42
N ALA A 191 1.83 -47.07 30.71
CA ALA A 191 0.61 -46.67 31.41
C ALA A 191 -0.04 -45.42 30.80
N THR A 192 0.78 -44.40 30.54
CA THR A 192 0.32 -43.12 30.02
C THR A 192 -0.13 -43.25 28.56
N LEU A 193 0.62 -44.01 27.75
CA LEU A 193 0.29 -44.29 26.36
C LEU A 193 -1.03 -45.08 26.24
N GLN A 194 -1.19 -46.16 27.00
CA GLN A 194 -2.42 -46.97 27.02
C GLN A 194 -3.64 -46.16 27.46
N THR A 195 -3.50 -45.39 28.55
CA THR A 195 -4.57 -44.53 29.06
C THR A 195 -4.97 -43.49 28.01
N SER A 196 -4.00 -42.87 27.33
CA SER A 196 -4.28 -41.90 26.27
C SER A 196 -4.99 -42.54 25.07
N LEU A 197 -4.56 -43.72 24.62
CA LEU A 197 -5.13 -44.41 23.47
C LEU A 197 -6.60 -44.81 23.68
N ILE A 198 -6.89 -45.47 24.82
CA ILE A 198 -8.26 -45.87 25.18
C ILE A 198 -9.16 -44.63 25.24
N SER A 199 -8.63 -43.54 25.79
CA SER A 199 -9.39 -42.31 25.94
C SER A 199 -9.69 -41.61 24.62
N VAL A 200 -8.75 -41.61 23.67
CA VAL A 200 -8.98 -41.08 22.31
C VAL A 200 -10.04 -41.89 21.58
N LEU A 201 -10.03 -43.21 21.70
CA LEU A 201 -11.05 -44.07 21.10
C LEU A 201 -12.44 -43.74 21.64
N VAL A 202 -12.59 -43.66 22.98
CA VAL A 202 -13.86 -43.29 23.64
C VAL A 202 -14.31 -41.89 23.24
N ALA A 203 -13.39 -40.92 23.24
CA ALA A 203 -13.68 -39.54 22.85
C ALA A 203 -14.12 -39.42 21.38
N SER A 204 -13.49 -40.20 20.49
CA SER A 204 -13.83 -40.20 19.06
C SER A 204 -15.21 -40.82 18.83
N LEU A 205 -15.55 -41.87 19.57
CA LEU A 205 -16.85 -42.52 19.51
C LEU A 205 -17.96 -41.59 20.01
N LEU A 206 -17.75 -40.92 21.15
CA LEU A 206 -18.64 -39.86 21.65
C LEU A 206 -18.79 -38.70 20.65
N GLY A 207 -17.69 -38.23 20.07
CA GLY A 207 -17.71 -37.16 19.08
C GLY A 207 -18.47 -37.53 17.80
N PHE A 208 -18.34 -38.76 17.32
CA PHE A 208 -19.06 -39.25 16.14
C PHE A 208 -20.55 -39.45 16.42
N SER A 209 -20.91 -39.97 17.61
CA SER A 209 -22.30 -40.09 18.04
C SER A 209 -23.01 -38.74 18.15
N LEU A 210 -22.32 -37.69 18.60
CA LEU A 210 -22.85 -36.33 18.63
C LEU A 210 -23.14 -35.76 17.23
N GLN A 211 -22.41 -36.21 16.20
CA GLN A 211 -22.64 -35.78 14.82
C GLN A 211 -23.92 -36.37 14.19
N MET A 212 -24.44 -37.45 14.77
CA MET A 212 -25.69 -38.09 14.33
C MET A 212 -26.94 -37.40 14.90
N LEU A 213 -26.80 -36.51 15.89
CA LEU A 213 -27.92 -35.74 16.42
C LEU A 213 -28.28 -34.58 15.46
N PRO A 214 -29.58 -34.31 15.22
CA PRO A 214 -30.00 -33.18 14.39
C PRO A 214 -29.47 -31.86 14.95
N ASN A 215 -28.95 -30.99 14.07
CA ASN A 215 -28.38 -29.71 14.48
C ASN A 215 -29.49 -28.80 15.01
N VAL A 216 -29.59 -28.67 16.33
CA VAL A 216 -30.62 -27.90 17.03
C VAL A 216 -30.65 -26.42 16.60
N PHE A 217 -29.54 -25.89 16.08
CA PHE A 217 -29.44 -24.54 15.54
C PHE A 217 -30.00 -24.39 14.12
N ALA A 218 -29.94 -25.44 13.29
CA ALA A 218 -30.54 -25.43 11.96
C ALA A 218 -32.07 -25.32 12.00
N ILE A 219 -32.69 -25.85 13.07
CA ILE A 219 -34.14 -25.80 13.30
C ILE A 219 -34.61 -24.33 13.48
N GLY A 220 -33.82 -23.49 14.15
CA GLY A 220 -34.14 -22.07 14.33
C GLY A 220 -34.03 -21.25 13.04
N VAL A 221 -33.14 -21.64 12.12
CA VAL A 221 -33.02 -21.00 10.79
C VAL A 221 -34.24 -21.36 9.93
N GLU A 222 -34.67 -22.62 9.93
CA GLU A 222 -35.91 -23.07 9.24
C GLU A 222 -37.19 -22.40 9.74
N GLN A 223 -37.25 -22.00 11.02
CA GLN A 223 -38.34 -21.19 11.54
C GLN A 223 -38.26 -19.72 11.09
N THR A 224 -37.05 -19.12 11.10
CA THR A 224 -36.84 -17.74 10.61
C THR A 224 -37.28 -17.62 9.15
N LEU A 225 -36.98 -18.64 8.33
CA LEU A 225 -37.36 -18.74 6.91
C LEU A 225 -38.86 -18.69 6.63
N LYS A 226 -39.72 -19.04 7.60
CA LYS A 226 -41.17 -18.96 7.43
C LYS A 226 -41.73 -17.58 7.75
N GLU A 227 -40.99 -16.74 8.48
CA GLU A 227 -41.43 -15.42 8.94
C GLU A 227 -40.83 -14.26 8.15
N THR A 228 -39.67 -14.44 7.48
CA THR A 228 -39.01 -13.37 6.74
C THR A 228 -39.77 -13.01 5.44
N LYS A 229 -40.09 -11.73 5.25
CA LYS A 229 -40.73 -11.22 4.01
C LYS A 229 -39.74 -11.25 2.83
N ASP A 230 -40.24 -11.64 1.65
CA ASP A 230 -39.47 -11.64 0.40
C ASP A 230 -38.92 -10.24 0.06
N ARG A 231 -37.61 -10.16 -0.24
CA ARG A 231 -36.94 -8.92 -0.67
C ARG A 231 -36.57 -9.01 -2.15
N GLN A 232 -37.12 -8.12 -2.98
CA GLN A 232 -36.81 -8.08 -4.41
C GLN A 232 -35.32 -7.76 -4.67
N VAL A 233 -34.80 -8.33 -5.75
CA VAL A 233 -33.41 -8.17 -6.20
C VAL A 233 -33.29 -7.04 -7.23
N ASN A 234 -32.32 -6.15 -7.04
CA ASN A 234 -32.03 -5.04 -7.95
C ASN A 234 -31.34 -5.55 -9.24
N GLN A 235 -31.57 -4.87 -10.36
CA GLN A 235 -30.96 -5.20 -11.65
C GLN A 235 -29.95 -4.14 -12.08
N ILE A 236 -28.77 -4.59 -12.55
CA ILE A 236 -27.76 -3.74 -13.17
C ILE A 236 -27.70 -4.08 -14.66
N THR A 237 -28.15 -3.15 -15.50
CA THR A 237 -28.15 -3.31 -16.97
C THR A 237 -26.91 -2.72 -17.65
N ASP A 238 -26.36 -1.66 -17.08
CA ASP A 238 -25.44 -0.77 -17.81
C ASP A 238 -23.98 -1.24 -17.78
N THR A 239 -23.60 -2.07 -16.80
CA THR A 239 -22.20 -2.50 -16.60
C THR A 239 -22.07 -4.01 -16.62
N GLY A 240 -20.98 -4.52 -17.20
CA GLY A 240 -20.65 -5.94 -17.13
C GLY A 240 -20.02 -6.31 -15.78
N ILE A 241 -19.99 -7.61 -15.44
CA ILE A 241 -19.43 -8.07 -14.16
C ILE A 241 -17.95 -7.68 -13.97
N SER A 242 -17.12 -7.82 -15.01
CA SER A 242 -15.70 -7.45 -14.95
C SER A 242 -15.52 -5.94 -14.74
N GLU A 243 -16.33 -5.13 -15.40
CA GLU A 243 -16.31 -3.67 -15.24
C GLU A 243 -16.77 -3.26 -13.84
N TRP A 244 -17.80 -3.92 -13.31
CA TRP A 244 -18.28 -3.66 -11.95
C TRP A 244 -17.20 -3.98 -10.92
N ILE A 245 -16.53 -5.14 -11.02
CA ILE A 245 -15.44 -5.52 -10.11
C ILE A 245 -14.29 -4.53 -10.23
N GLN A 246 -13.95 -4.09 -11.45
CA GLN A 246 -12.88 -3.10 -11.68
C GLN A 246 -13.21 -1.75 -11.05
N LYS A 247 -14.43 -1.22 -11.24
CA LYS A 247 -14.87 0.06 -10.65
C LYS A 247 -14.94 0.02 -9.12
N ASN A 248 -15.32 -1.14 -8.56
CA ASN A 248 -15.43 -1.31 -7.11
C ASN A 248 -14.13 -1.80 -6.46
N LYS A 249 -13.03 -1.91 -7.20
CA LYS A 249 -11.76 -2.46 -6.72
C LYS A 249 -11.19 -1.70 -5.53
N VAL A 250 -11.35 -0.38 -5.52
CA VAL A 250 -10.92 0.49 -4.41
C VAL A 250 -11.53 0.01 -3.08
N LYS A 251 -12.78 -0.46 -3.08
CA LYS A 251 -13.46 -0.96 -1.86
C LYS A 251 -12.77 -2.17 -1.25
N PHE A 252 -12.01 -2.95 -2.02
CA PHE A 252 -11.21 -4.04 -1.47
C PHE A 252 -10.11 -3.51 -0.55
N TYR A 253 -9.54 -2.33 -0.81
CA TYR A 253 -8.40 -1.75 -0.06
C TYR A 253 -8.77 -1.14 1.30
N ARG A 254 -10.02 -1.28 1.75
CA ARG A 254 -10.50 -0.75 3.04
C ARG A 254 -9.64 -1.21 4.22
N PRO A 255 -9.08 -0.26 5.01
CA PRO A 255 -8.44 -0.57 6.28
C PRO A 255 -9.48 -0.71 7.40
N ARG A 256 -9.08 -1.49 8.38
CA ARG A 256 -9.80 -1.73 9.63
C ARG A 256 -9.73 -0.45 10.45
N LEU A 257 -10.82 0.32 10.49
CA LEU A 257 -11.03 1.19 11.63
C LEU A 257 -11.12 0.30 12.87
N GLU A 258 -10.37 0.68 13.90
CA GLU A 258 -10.25 -0.04 15.16
C GLU A 258 -11.65 -0.47 15.65
N SER A 259 -11.80 -1.77 15.88
CA SER A 259 -13.04 -2.52 16.16
C SER A 259 -13.71 -3.17 14.92
N ALA A 260 -13.66 -4.51 14.86
CA ALA A 260 -14.64 -5.38 14.19
C ALA A 260 -14.39 -5.89 12.74
N THR A 261 -13.31 -6.64 12.50
CA THR A 261 -13.54 -7.95 11.82
C THR A 261 -13.85 -8.98 12.89
N LYS A 262 -15.08 -8.94 13.41
CA LYS A 262 -15.59 -10.07 14.19
C LYS A 262 -15.72 -11.24 13.22
N ALA A 263 -15.13 -12.38 13.58
CA ALA A 263 -15.39 -13.61 12.85
C ALA A 263 -16.92 -13.83 12.81
N PRO A 264 -17.48 -14.27 11.68
CA PRO A 264 -18.91 -14.54 11.59
C PRO A 264 -19.30 -15.58 12.65
N THR A 265 -20.46 -15.38 13.27
CA THR A 265 -21.01 -16.35 14.23
C THR A 265 -21.47 -17.61 13.50
N THR A 266 -21.64 -18.72 14.22
CA THR A 266 -22.18 -19.97 13.63
C THR A 266 -23.52 -19.74 12.94
N ARG A 267 -24.42 -18.95 13.54
CA ARG A 267 -25.71 -18.58 12.93
C ARG A 267 -25.53 -17.82 11.62
N GLN A 268 -24.58 -16.89 11.54
CA GLN A 268 -24.31 -16.13 10.31
C GLN A 268 -23.73 -17.02 9.20
N LEU A 269 -22.85 -17.97 9.56
CA LEU A 269 -22.32 -18.96 8.62
C LEU A 269 -23.42 -19.86 8.07
N GLU A 270 -24.34 -20.29 8.92
CA GLU A 270 -25.50 -21.11 8.53
C GLU A 270 -26.47 -20.35 7.63
N LEU A 271 -26.85 -19.12 7.99
CA LEU A 271 -27.70 -18.23 7.17
C LEU A 271 -27.10 -18.02 5.78
N PHE A 272 -25.80 -17.71 5.72
CA PHE A 272 -25.09 -17.54 4.45
C PHE A 272 -25.11 -18.84 3.63
N THR A 273 -24.71 -19.97 4.21
CA THR A 273 -24.69 -21.28 3.53
C THR A 273 -26.06 -21.64 2.97
N TYR A 274 -27.12 -21.40 3.74
CA TYR A 274 -28.49 -21.69 3.32
C TYR A 274 -28.95 -20.75 2.19
N SER A 275 -28.59 -19.47 2.25
CA SER A 275 -28.86 -18.51 1.19
C SER A 275 -28.21 -18.92 -0.14
N ILE A 276 -26.95 -19.35 -0.12
CA ILE A 276 -26.25 -19.84 -1.32
C ILE A 276 -26.94 -21.08 -1.92
N LYS A 277 -27.47 -21.98 -1.08
CA LYS A 277 -28.26 -23.13 -1.58
C LYS A 277 -29.52 -22.70 -2.32
N HIS A 278 -30.24 -21.68 -1.82
CA HIS A 278 -31.41 -21.11 -2.51
C HIS A 278 -31.04 -20.42 -3.82
N LEU A 279 -29.91 -19.70 -3.87
CA LEU A 279 -29.41 -19.13 -5.13
C LEU A 279 -29.04 -20.21 -6.15
N LYS A 280 -28.50 -21.35 -5.69
CA LYS A 280 -28.26 -22.52 -6.55
C LYS A 280 -29.58 -23.11 -7.06
N GLN A 281 -30.60 -23.21 -6.21
CA GLN A 281 -31.94 -23.65 -6.62
C GLN A 281 -32.53 -22.70 -7.66
N TYR A 282 -32.48 -21.38 -7.44
CA TYR A 282 -32.92 -20.39 -8.42
C TYR A 282 -32.20 -20.54 -9.77
N ARG A 283 -30.90 -20.86 -9.80
CA ARG A 283 -30.21 -21.10 -11.07
C ARG A 283 -30.82 -22.29 -11.84
N GLN A 284 -31.18 -23.35 -11.12
CA GLN A 284 -31.74 -24.58 -11.70
C GLN A 284 -33.21 -24.44 -12.11
N THR A 285 -34.03 -23.79 -11.27
CA THR A 285 -35.49 -23.73 -11.46
C THR A 285 -36.01 -22.40 -12.00
N ARG A 286 -35.19 -21.34 -11.95
CA ARG A 286 -35.56 -19.94 -12.23
C ARG A 286 -36.73 -19.41 -11.39
N ASP A 287 -36.96 -20.03 -10.23
CA ASP A 287 -38.00 -19.63 -9.28
C ASP A 287 -37.62 -18.35 -8.52
N LYS A 288 -38.28 -17.24 -8.85
CA LYS A 288 -38.04 -15.92 -8.23
C LYS A 288 -38.27 -15.92 -6.71
N THR A 289 -39.08 -16.83 -6.16
CA THR A 289 -39.30 -16.91 -4.72
C THR A 289 -38.02 -17.35 -3.99
N ALA A 290 -37.27 -18.31 -4.54
CA ALA A 290 -35.98 -18.74 -4.01
C ALA A 290 -34.95 -17.59 -4.04
N LEU A 291 -34.95 -16.79 -5.12
CA LEU A 291 -34.07 -15.62 -5.24
C LEU A 291 -34.39 -14.55 -4.18
N ASN A 292 -35.66 -14.18 -4.04
CA ASN A 292 -36.08 -13.14 -3.09
C ASN A 292 -35.87 -13.57 -1.63
N ARG A 293 -36.09 -14.85 -1.32
CA ARG A 293 -35.80 -15.43 0.01
C ARG A 293 -34.32 -15.40 0.32
N ALA A 294 -33.47 -15.79 -0.62
CA ALA A 294 -32.02 -15.70 -0.45
C ALA A 294 -31.56 -14.27 -0.19
N ASN A 295 -32.10 -13.29 -0.93
CA ASN A 295 -31.78 -11.87 -0.72
C ASN A 295 -32.23 -11.36 0.65
N ALA A 296 -33.38 -11.82 1.16
CA ALA A 296 -33.87 -11.47 2.48
C ALA A 296 -32.96 -12.01 3.61
N LEU A 297 -32.53 -13.27 3.53
CA LEU A 297 -31.61 -13.88 4.50
C LEU A 297 -30.22 -13.24 4.47
N LEU A 298 -29.72 -12.92 3.27
CA LEU A 298 -28.45 -12.22 3.11
C LEU A 298 -28.51 -10.81 3.71
N ALA A 299 -29.66 -10.13 3.64
CA ALA A 299 -29.86 -8.83 4.26
C ALA A 299 -29.65 -8.86 5.78
N GLU A 300 -30.07 -9.92 6.48
CA GLU A 300 -29.89 -10.07 7.94
C GLU A 300 -28.42 -10.06 8.37
N ILE A 301 -27.52 -10.51 7.49
CA ILE A 301 -26.08 -10.54 7.75
C ILE A 301 -25.33 -9.36 7.12
N GLY A 302 -26.04 -8.45 6.43
CA GLY A 302 -25.48 -7.26 5.79
C GLY A 302 -24.98 -7.48 4.36
N TYR A 303 -25.61 -8.41 3.63
CA TYR A 303 -25.36 -8.68 2.21
C TYR A 303 -26.58 -8.33 1.35
N GLU A 304 -26.33 -8.10 0.08
CA GLU A 304 -27.31 -7.90 -0.96
C GLU A 304 -26.98 -8.77 -2.17
N VAL A 305 -28.03 -9.19 -2.88
CA VAL A 305 -27.93 -9.83 -4.19
C VAL A 305 -28.40 -8.84 -5.25
N GLU A 306 -27.57 -8.65 -6.27
CA GLU A 306 -27.89 -7.88 -7.47
C GLU A 306 -27.79 -8.77 -8.71
N LEU A 307 -28.65 -8.56 -9.70
CA LEU A 307 -28.64 -9.28 -10.97
C LEU A 307 -27.98 -8.43 -12.06
N VAL A 308 -26.77 -8.81 -12.48
CA VAL A 308 -25.99 -8.08 -13.48
C VAL A 308 -26.21 -8.68 -14.86
N LYS A 309 -26.71 -7.85 -15.80
CA LYS A 309 -27.05 -8.23 -17.20
C LYS A 309 -27.89 -9.51 -17.33
N ASN A 310 -28.75 -9.81 -16.36
CA ASN A 310 -29.52 -11.06 -16.27
C ASN A 310 -28.70 -12.36 -16.29
N GLN A 311 -27.37 -12.26 -16.20
CA GLN A 311 -26.44 -13.38 -16.36
C GLN A 311 -25.74 -13.72 -15.04
N TYR A 312 -25.42 -12.71 -14.22
CA TYR A 312 -24.65 -12.92 -12.99
C TYR A 312 -25.45 -12.51 -11.77
N LEU A 313 -25.47 -13.36 -10.74
CA LEU A 313 -25.87 -12.97 -9.40
C LEU A 313 -24.62 -12.49 -8.66
N LEU A 314 -24.61 -11.21 -8.31
CA LEU A 314 -23.58 -10.56 -7.54
C LEU A 314 -24.01 -10.51 -6.08
N ILE A 315 -23.22 -11.12 -5.20
CA ILE A 315 -23.47 -11.20 -3.76
C ILE A 315 -22.39 -10.38 -3.05
N HIS A 316 -22.76 -9.20 -2.57
CA HIS A 316 -21.82 -8.24 -1.99
C HIS A 316 -22.36 -7.64 -0.70
N GLU A 317 -21.45 -7.09 0.12
CA GLU A 317 -21.82 -6.46 1.37
C GLU A 317 -22.48 -5.11 1.16
N THR A 318 -23.41 -4.77 2.05
CA THR A 318 -23.97 -3.42 2.19
C THR A 318 -23.25 -2.64 3.28
N SER A 319 -23.23 -1.31 3.19
CA SER A 319 -22.63 -0.46 4.22
C SER A 319 -23.40 -0.56 5.56
N PRO A 320 -22.72 -0.69 6.71
CA PRO A 320 -21.26 -0.73 6.90
C PRO A 320 -20.66 -2.11 6.58
N HIS A 321 -19.62 -2.13 5.73
CA HIS A 321 -18.92 -3.35 5.32
C HIS A 321 -18.10 -3.96 6.47
N LYS A 322 -18.18 -5.29 6.61
CA LYS A 322 -17.46 -6.13 7.57
C LYS A 322 -16.24 -6.84 6.98
N GLY A 323 -16.12 -6.88 5.64
CA GLY A 323 -14.96 -7.44 4.94
C GLY A 323 -14.94 -8.96 4.93
N TRP A 324 -16.09 -9.60 4.73
CA TRP A 324 -16.29 -11.05 4.61
C TRP A 324 -16.22 -11.57 3.17
N GLY A 325 -16.16 -10.69 2.17
CA GLY A 325 -15.81 -11.03 0.78
C GLY A 325 -16.86 -10.65 -0.26
N LEU A 326 -16.65 -11.11 -1.49
CA LEU A 326 -17.51 -10.90 -2.65
C LEU A 326 -17.70 -12.25 -3.37
N TYR A 327 -18.93 -12.56 -3.77
CA TYR A 327 -19.24 -13.82 -4.44
C TYR A 327 -20.08 -13.56 -5.69
N VAL A 328 -19.85 -14.33 -6.74
CA VAL A 328 -20.59 -14.23 -8.00
C VAL A 328 -21.01 -15.62 -8.45
N LEU A 329 -22.27 -15.76 -8.90
CA LEU A 329 -22.77 -16.95 -9.56
C LEU A 329 -23.14 -16.62 -10.99
N ASN A 330 -22.63 -17.39 -11.95
CA ASN A 330 -23.03 -17.31 -13.34
C ASN A 330 -24.26 -18.19 -13.57
N LEU A 331 -25.34 -17.59 -14.05
CA LEU A 331 -26.62 -18.25 -14.26
C LEU A 331 -26.67 -19.08 -15.54
N GLU A 332 -25.80 -18.78 -16.51
CA GLU A 332 -25.81 -19.40 -17.85
C GLU A 332 -24.67 -20.39 -18.06
N SER A 333 -23.77 -20.54 -17.08
CA SER A 333 -22.61 -21.42 -17.22
C SER A 333 -22.89 -22.86 -16.84
N GLU A 334 -22.63 -23.76 -17.78
CA GLU A 334 -22.55 -25.19 -17.56
C GLU A 334 -21.18 -25.66 -17.05
N ASN A 335 -20.14 -24.81 -17.08
CA ASN A 335 -18.80 -25.18 -16.63
C ASN A 335 -18.75 -25.33 -15.10
N ASP A 336 -18.41 -26.51 -14.58
CA ASP A 336 -18.33 -26.79 -13.13
C ASP A 336 -17.14 -26.14 -12.40
N LEU A 337 -16.46 -25.18 -13.03
CA LEU A 337 -15.35 -24.45 -12.43
C LEU A 337 -15.82 -23.35 -11.44
N LEU A 338 -15.27 -23.40 -10.23
CA LEU A 338 -15.24 -22.33 -9.23
C LEU A 338 -13.87 -21.66 -9.29
N LEU A 339 -13.85 -20.34 -9.48
CA LEU A 339 -12.62 -19.56 -9.39
C LEU A 339 -12.50 -18.89 -8.01
N ASP A 340 -11.39 -19.15 -7.32
CA ASP A 340 -11.15 -18.67 -5.97
C ASP A 340 -10.00 -17.65 -5.92
N ILE A 341 -10.25 -16.49 -5.30
CA ILE A 341 -9.24 -15.48 -4.98
C ILE A 341 -9.19 -15.34 -3.46
N PRO A 342 -8.40 -16.19 -2.76
CA PRO A 342 -8.36 -16.21 -1.30
C PRO A 342 -7.67 -14.98 -0.71
N ALA A 343 -6.89 -14.27 -1.52
CA ALA A 343 -5.90 -13.32 -1.07
C ALA A 343 -5.84 -12.09 -1.99
N PRO A 344 -6.94 -11.33 -2.14
CA PRO A 344 -7.04 -10.29 -3.16
C PRO A 344 -5.98 -9.18 -3.02
N LYS A 345 -5.48 -8.93 -1.80
CA LYS A 345 -4.48 -7.89 -1.47
C LYS A 345 -3.04 -8.40 -1.35
N GLU A 346 -2.80 -9.71 -1.32
CA GLU A 346 -1.44 -10.22 -1.04
C GLU A 346 -0.45 -9.89 -2.16
N ALA A 347 -0.94 -9.79 -3.39
CA ALA A 347 -0.13 -9.46 -4.55
C ALA A 347 -0.93 -8.61 -5.54
N TRP A 348 -0.27 -7.58 -6.06
CA TRP A 348 -0.83 -6.68 -7.08
C TRP A 348 -1.38 -7.45 -8.30
N GLY A 349 -2.55 -7.03 -8.80
CA GLY A 349 -3.16 -7.58 -10.01
C GLY A 349 -3.88 -8.92 -9.84
N THR A 350 -3.90 -9.52 -8.64
CA THR A 350 -4.50 -10.85 -8.41
C THR A 350 -6.01 -10.86 -8.64
N VAL A 351 -6.72 -9.83 -8.17
CA VAL A 351 -8.18 -9.70 -8.39
C VAL A 351 -8.52 -9.60 -9.86
N ASP A 352 -7.75 -8.83 -10.63
CA ASP A 352 -8.01 -8.62 -12.06
C ASP A 352 -7.70 -9.88 -12.86
N ALA A 353 -6.54 -10.51 -12.59
CA ALA A 353 -6.16 -11.77 -13.19
C ALA A 353 -7.22 -12.85 -12.93
N GLY A 354 -7.68 -12.99 -11.68
CA GLY A 354 -8.75 -13.93 -11.35
C GLY A 354 -10.08 -13.56 -12.02
N SER A 355 -10.54 -12.31 -11.92
CA SER A 355 -11.81 -11.87 -12.53
C SER A 355 -11.84 -12.08 -14.04
N ARG A 356 -10.68 -12.02 -14.71
CA ARG A 356 -10.56 -12.37 -16.12
C ARG A 356 -10.63 -13.87 -16.36
N LEU A 357 -9.92 -14.68 -15.58
CA LEU A 357 -10.01 -16.14 -15.73
C LEU A 357 -11.43 -16.63 -15.49
N PHE A 358 -12.17 -16.00 -14.56
CA PHE A 358 -13.59 -16.26 -14.34
C PHE A 358 -14.43 -16.06 -15.61
N THR A 359 -14.27 -14.94 -16.32
CA THR A 359 -15.03 -14.69 -17.54
C THR A 359 -14.52 -15.49 -18.73
N ALA A 360 -13.21 -15.64 -18.88
CA ALA A 360 -12.57 -16.38 -19.98
C ALA A 360 -12.96 -17.87 -19.98
N PHE A 361 -12.93 -18.53 -18.81
CA PHE A 361 -13.36 -19.92 -18.69
C PHE A 361 -14.88 -20.07 -18.55
N LYS A 362 -15.63 -18.96 -18.57
CA LYS A 362 -17.05 -18.92 -18.25
C LYS A 362 -17.34 -19.70 -16.97
N ALA A 363 -16.56 -19.50 -15.92
CA ALA A 363 -16.71 -20.27 -14.68
C ALA A 363 -18.12 -20.07 -14.08
N ARG A 364 -18.61 -21.09 -13.38
CA ARG A 364 -19.94 -21.07 -12.77
C ARG A 364 -20.01 -20.23 -11.51
N ALA A 365 -18.88 -20.06 -10.82
CA ALA A 365 -18.81 -19.21 -9.64
C ALA A 365 -17.44 -18.53 -9.52
N LEU A 366 -17.44 -17.35 -8.89
CA LEU A 366 -16.25 -16.63 -8.45
C LEU A 366 -16.40 -16.31 -6.97
N ALA A 367 -15.37 -16.60 -6.19
CA ALA A 367 -15.28 -16.19 -4.79
C ALA A 367 -14.03 -15.34 -4.59
N ILE A 368 -14.21 -14.13 -4.08
CA ILE A 368 -13.13 -13.23 -3.66
C ILE A 368 -13.21 -13.11 -2.15
N ALA A 369 -12.20 -13.61 -1.46
CA ALA A 369 -12.18 -13.60 0.00
C ALA A 369 -12.13 -12.17 0.55
N GLY A 370 -12.82 -11.97 1.67
CA GLY A 370 -12.69 -10.77 2.47
C GLY A 370 -11.41 -10.76 3.32
N ASP A 371 -11.06 -9.59 3.85
CA ASP A 371 -9.88 -9.41 4.69
C ASP A 371 -10.12 -9.95 6.11
N SER A 372 -9.80 -11.22 6.30
CA SER A 372 -9.77 -11.86 7.61
C SER A 372 -8.38 -11.76 8.23
N GLY A 373 -8.01 -10.60 8.74
CA GLY A 373 -6.99 -10.44 9.76
C GLY A 373 -5.58 -10.45 9.24
N ARG A 374 -5.00 -9.28 8.95
CA ARG A 374 -3.56 -9.12 9.19
C ARG A 374 -3.33 -9.24 10.70
N GLU A 375 -2.94 -10.42 11.17
CA GLU A 375 -2.11 -10.48 12.37
C GLU A 375 -0.91 -9.56 12.14
N GLN A 376 -0.54 -8.81 13.17
CA GLN A 376 0.49 -7.76 13.16
C GLN A 376 1.87 -8.25 12.66
N SER A 377 2.04 -9.57 12.51
CA SER A 377 3.20 -10.26 11.93
C SER A 377 3.17 -10.44 10.40
N GLY A 378 2.16 -9.92 9.69
CA GLY A 378 2.07 -10.01 8.22
C GLY A 378 1.85 -11.44 7.69
N SER A 379 1.36 -12.38 8.50
CA SER A 379 1.68 -13.79 8.29
C SER A 379 0.55 -14.79 7.99
N SER A 380 -0.74 -14.46 8.03
CA SER A 380 -1.79 -15.51 7.91
C SER A 380 -3.07 -15.03 7.22
N ASN A 381 -3.40 -15.63 6.07
CA ASN A 381 -4.67 -15.40 5.40
C ASN A 381 -5.73 -16.37 5.95
N ALA A 382 -6.69 -15.86 6.71
CA ALA A 382 -7.66 -16.74 7.36
C ALA A 382 -8.59 -17.46 6.38
N ALA A 383 -8.77 -16.99 5.14
CA ALA A 383 -9.49 -17.74 4.10
C ALA A 383 -8.81 -19.09 3.77
N LEU A 384 -7.48 -19.16 3.91
CA LEU A 384 -6.69 -20.36 3.63
C LEU A 384 -6.52 -21.27 4.85
N LEU A 385 -6.69 -20.74 6.07
CA LEU A 385 -6.29 -21.39 7.31
C LEU A 385 -7.43 -21.65 8.30
N LYS A 386 -8.50 -20.84 8.27
CA LYS A 386 -9.59 -20.91 9.25
C LYS A 386 -10.91 -21.35 8.58
N SER A 387 -11.63 -22.23 9.26
CA SER A 387 -12.95 -22.72 8.79
C SER A 387 -14.12 -21.83 9.17
N ASN A 388 -13.91 -20.79 9.99
CA ASN A 388 -14.95 -19.87 10.45
C ASN A 388 -15.02 -18.60 9.58
N THR A 389 -15.03 -18.76 8.26
CA THR A 389 -15.10 -17.66 7.30
C THR A 389 -16.28 -17.88 6.33
N LEU A 390 -16.90 -16.79 5.86
CA LEU A 390 -17.93 -16.91 4.80
C LEU A 390 -17.34 -17.49 3.51
N PHE A 391 -16.04 -17.25 3.26
CA PHE A 391 -15.32 -17.84 2.14
C PHE A 391 -15.30 -19.37 2.20
N PHE A 392 -14.99 -19.94 3.38
CA PHE A 392 -15.09 -21.37 3.61
C PHE A 392 -16.53 -21.89 3.49
N ALA A 393 -17.51 -21.14 4.03
CA ALA A 393 -18.93 -21.51 3.95
C ALA A 393 -19.45 -21.52 2.50
N PHE A 394 -18.99 -20.59 1.65
CA PHE A 394 -19.29 -20.58 0.23
C PHE A 394 -18.75 -21.84 -0.45
N HIS A 395 -17.49 -22.18 -0.22
CA HIS A 395 -16.88 -23.39 -0.76
C HIS A 395 -17.63 -24.66 -0.31
N GLN A 396 -18.07 -24.70 0.95
CA GLN A 396 -18.88 -25.80 1.48
C GLN A 396 -20.25 -25.89 0.80
N ALA A 397 -20.90 -24.77 0.49
CA ALA A 397 -22.16 -24.74 -0.27
C ALA A 397 -21.95 -25.18 -1.73
N MET A 398 -20.76 -24.93 -2.29
CA MET A 398 -20.38 -25.20 -3.68
C MET A 398 -19.54 -26.47 -3.87
N LYS A 399 -19.49 -27.37 -2.87
CA LYS A 399 -18.60 -28.56 -2.77
C LYS A 399 -18.54 -29.50 -3.98
N GLN A 400 -19.50 -29.41 -4.90
CA GLN A 400 -19.53 -30.21 -6.14
C GLN A 400 -18.68 -29.63 -7.28
N LEU A 401 -18.24 -28.37 -7.17
CA LEU A 401 -17.47 -27.70 -8.20
C LEU A 401 -15.98 -28.04 -8.11
N ASP A 402 -15.33 -28.10 -9.27
CA ASP A 402 -13.88 -28.12 -9.34
C ASP A 402 -13.35 -26.71 -9.09
N THR A 403 -12.20 -26.57 -8.43
CA THR A 403 -11.68 -25.27 -8.00
C THR A 403 -10.37 -24.93 -8.70
N LEU A 404 -10.29 -23.72 -9.27
CA LEU A 404 -9.03 -23.06 -9.62
C LEU A 404 -8.81 -21.86 -8.72
N GLN A 405 -7.77 -21.92 -7.90
CA GLN A 405 -7.41 -20.87 -6.98
C GLN A 405 -6.31 -19.99 -7.55
N VAL A 406 -6.53 -18.68 -7.66
CA VAL A 406 -5.58 -17.71 -8.26
C VAL A 406 -4.90 -16.91 -7.16
N ARG A 407 -3.55 -16.91 -7.17
CA ARG A 407 -2.70 -16.27 -6.15
C ARG A 407 -1.50 -15.62 -6.80
N GLY A 408 -0.87 -14.66 -6.12
CA GLY A 408 0.44 -14.14 -6.51
C GLY A 408 1.54 -14.54 -5.53
N TYR A 409 2.79 -14.57 -5.99
CA TYR A 409 3.93 -14.75 -5.10
C TYR A 409 4.04 -13.61 -4.08
N THR A 410 4.21 -14.00 -2.82
CA THR A 410 4.56 -13.15 -1.67
C THR A 410 5.93 -13.55 -1.12
N PRO A 411 6.63 -12.66 -0.39
CA PRO A 411 7.91 -13.01 0.25
C PRO A 411 7.84 -14.29 1.09
N LYS A 412 6.71 -14.52 1.78
CA LYS A 412 6.47 -15.74 2.56
C LYS A 412 6.37 -16.99 1.66
N THR A 413 5.56 -16.93 0.60
CA THR A 413 5.46 -18.07 -0.32
C THR A 413 6.79 -18.34 -1.03
N VAL A 414 7.55 -17.29 -1.38
CA VAL A 414 8.88 -17.48 -1.94
C VAL A 414 9.80 -18.15 -0.93
N ARG A 415 9.87 -17.66 0.31
CA ARG A 415 10.65 -18.31 1.38
C ARG A 415 10.27 -19.77 1.58
N GLN A 416 8.98 -20.11 1.53
CA GLN A 416 8.52 -21.50 1.67
C GLN A 416 8.92 -22.39 0.49
N LEU A 417 9.07 -21.80 -0.71
CA LEU A 417 9.42 -22.51 -1.93
C LEU A 417 10.93 -22.61 -2.15
N THR A 418 11.69 -21.53 -1.93
CA THR A 418 13.13 -21.43 -2.20
C THR A 418 13.99 -21.59 -0.94
N GLY A 419 13.44 -21.39 0.26
CA GLY A 419 14.20 -21.34 1.51
C GLY A 419 14.90 -20.01 1.78
N GLU A 420 14.92 -19.09 0.80
CA GLU A 420 15.58 -17.80 0.92
C GLU A 420 14.73 -16.82 1.74
N ARG A 421 15.36 -16.16 2.71
CA ARG A 421 14.75 -15.04 3.43
C ARG A 421 14.98 -13.78 2.63
N MET A 422 13.88 -13.15 2.23
CA MET A 422 13.92 -11.80 1.70
C MET A 422 13.41 -10.82 2.74
N GLU A 423 14.10 -9.71 2.85
CA GLU A 423 13.57 -8.54 3.54
C GLU A 423 12.43 -7.92 2.72
N SER A 424 11.54 -7.19 3.39
CA SER A 424 10.34 -6.59 2.77
C SER A 424 10.65 -5.68 1.58
N ASP A 425 11.86 -5.11 1.53
CA ASP A 425 12.30 -4.14 0.51
C ASP A 425 13.05 -4.78 -0.67
N GLN A 426 13.28 -6.10 -0.66
CA GLN A 426 13.94 -6.80 -1.76
C GLN A 426 12.95 -7.22 -2.85
N THR A 427 13.31 -7.02 -4.12
CA THR A 427 12.54 -7.51 -5.26
C THR A 427 12.47 -9.03 -5.24
N LEU A 428 11.26 -9.58 -5.30
CA LEU A 428 11.05 -11.04 -5.38
C LEU A 428 11.84 -11.61 -6.58
N PRO A 429 12.53 -12.74 -6.42
CA PRO A 429 13.21 -13.42 -7.52
C PRO A 429 12.17 -13.80 -8.58
N GLU A 430 12.60 -13.79 -9.83
CA GLU A 430 11.78 -14.20 -10.97
C GLU A 430 11.56 -15.71 -10.92
N ILE A 431 10.53 -16.11 -10.19
CA ILE A 431 10.04 -17.49 -10.18
C ILE A 431 9.00 -17.61 -11.30
N PRO A 432 9.07 -18.63 -12.17
CA PRO A 432 8.04 -18.86 -13.19
C PRO A 432 6.70 -19.12 -12.52
N SER A 433 5.59 -18.76 -13.19
CA SER A 433 4.26 -19.10 -12.67
C SER A 433 4.10 -20.61 -12.53
N ARG A 434 3.39 -21.05 -11.48
CA ARG A 434 3.22 -22.47 -11.14
C ARG A 434 1.75 -22.84 -11.00
N LEU A 435 1.34 -23.92 -11.65
CA LEU A 435 0.04 -24.55 -11.48
C LEU A 435 0.21 -25.83 -10.65
N TYR A 436 -0.17 -25.77 -9.37
CA TYR A 436 -0.18 -26.93 -8.49
C TYR A 436 -1.49 -27.68 -8.61
N ILE A 437 -1.46 -28.96 -8.95
CA ILE A 437 -2.63 -29.81 -9.10
C ILE A 437 -2.62 -30.85 -7.98
N LYS A 438 -3.70 -30.88 -7.17
CA LYS A 438 -3.77 -31.75 -5.99
C LYS A 438 -3.73 -33.24 -6.36
N SER A 439 -4.66 -33.67 -7.21
CA SER A 439 -4.86 -35.09 -7.56
C SER A 439 -5.51 -35.27 -8.93
N SER A 440 -6.40 -34.36 -9.31
CA SER A 440 -7.00 -34.31 -10.64
C SER A 440 -7.08 -32.86 -11.11
N LEU A 441 -6.90 -32.66 -12.42
CA LEU A 441 -7.10 -31.38 -13.06
C LEU A 441 -8.59 -31.00 -12.96
N PRO A 442 -8.95 -29.76 -12.60
CA PRO A 442 -10.32 -29.26 -12.72
C PRO A 442 -10.85 -29.48 -14.14
N ALA A 443 -11.98 -30.17 -14.30
CA ALA A 443 -12.53 -30.52 -15.62
C ALA A 443 -12.89 -29.28 -16.44
N GLY A 444 -13.25 -28.19 -15.74
CA GLY A 444 -13.57 -26.90 -16.32
C GLY A 444 -12.38 -26.02 -16.70
N LEU A 445 -11.14 -26.45 -16.43
CA LEU A 445 -9.93 -25.68 -16.68
C LEU A 445 -9.37 -25.97 -18.09
N ASP A 446 -9.48 -24.99 -18.97
CA ASP A 446 -8.90 -25.04 -20.31
C ASP A 446 -7.41 -24.64 -20.26
N LEU A 447 -6.53 -25.64 -20.28
CA LEU A 447 -5.07 -25.44 -20.26
C LEU A 447 -4.53 -24.73 -21.52
N PRO A 448 -4.96 -25.06 -22.76
CA PRO A 448 -4.64 -24.26 -23.93
C PRO A 448 -5.01 -22.79 -23.80
N ALA A 449 -6.22 -22.48 -23.34
CA ALA A 449 -6.64 -21.10 -23.11
C ALA A 449 -5.79 -20.44 -22.01
N LEU A 450 -5.48 -21.15 -20.92
CA LEU A 450 -4.57 -20.64 -19.88
C LEU A 450 -3.18 -20.31 -20.44
N LYS A 451 -2.58 -21.18 -21.27
CA LYS A 451 -1.31 -20.95 -21.96
C LYS A 451 -1.37 -19.76 -22.93
N SER A 452 -2.54 -19.50 -23.52
CA SER A 452 -2.72 -18.30 -24.36
C SER A 452 -2.64 -17.01 -23.54
N PHE A 453 -2.95 -17.04 -22.24
CA PHE A 453 -2.85 -15.87 -21.36
C PHE A 453 -1.49 -15.76 -20.67
N ILE A 454 -0.90 -16.90 -20.31
CA ILE A 454 0.33 -17.03 -19.52
C ILE A 454 1.31 -17.84 -20.38
N ASN A 455 2.34 -17.18 -20.93
CA ASN A 455 3.26 -17.78 -21.90
C ASN A 455 3.83 -19.12 -21.42
N GLU A 456 4.55 -19.11 -20.30
CA GLU A 456 5.19 -20.29 -19.73
C GLU A 456 4.84 -20.42 -18.25
N PHE A 457 4.38 -21.61 -17.83
CA PHE A 457 4.17 -21.95 -16.43
C PHE A 457 4.51 -23.41 -16.18
N GLU A 458 5.02 -23.70 -14.99
CA GLU A 458 5.34 -25.06 -14.55
C GLU A 458 4.08 -25.74 -14.00
N MET A 459 3.79 -26.95 -14.46
CA MET A 459 2.74 -27.79 -13.88
C MET A 459 3.35 -28.74 -12.86
N LEU A 460 2.86 -28.68 -11.62
CA LEU A 460 3.36 -29.47 -10.50
C LEU A 460 2.22 -30.30 -9.90
N TRP A 461 2.43 -31.60 -9.76
CA TRP A 461 1.47 -32.50 -9.13
C TRP A 461 1.80 -32.70 -7.65
N GLY A 462 0.77 -32.74 -6.80
CA GLY A 462 0.89 -33.00 -5.37
C GLY A 462 0.67 -31.78 -4.49
N GLN A 463 1.15 -31.86 -3.25
CA GLN A 463 0.91 -30.81 -2.25
C GLN A 463 2.08 -29.83 -2.17
N PRO A 464 1.85 -28.53 -2.42
CA PRO A 464 2.89 -27.52 -2.19
C PRO A 464 3.19 -27.37 -0.69
N ARG A 465 4.37 -26.81 -0.39
CA ARG A 465 4.91 -26.64 0.98
C ARG A 465 4.13 -25.66 1.88
N PHE A 466 3.04 -25.08 1.40
CA PHE A 466 2.17 -24.18 2.15
C PHE A 466 0.81 -24.82 2.45
N GLU A 467 0.26 -24.48 3.61
CA GLU A 467 -1.03 -24.97 4.09
C GLU A 467 -2.20 -24.30 3.36
N ASN A 468 -3.24 -25.10 3.12
CA ASN A 468 -4.50 -24.65 2.53
C ASN A 468 -5.61 -25.63 2.93
N ILE A 469 -6.55 -25.19 3.79
CA ILE A 469 -7.61 -26.08 4.29
C ILE A 469 -8.59 -26.48 3.19
N LEU A 470 -8.80 -25.60 2.19
CA LEU A 470 -9.71 -25.85 1.07
C LEU A 470 -9.15 -26.97 0.19
N ARG A 471 -7.85 -26.91 -0.13
CA ARG A 471 -7.14 -28.01 -0.79
C ARG A 471 -7.27 -29.30 -0.01
N ALA A 472 -6.97 -29.27 1.29
CA ALA A 472 -6.98 -30.48 2.13
C ALA A 472 -8.37 -31.16 2.16
N ARG A 473 -9.45 -30.37 2.23
CA ARG A 473 -10.83 -30.86 2.33
C ARG A 473 -11.53 -31.12 0.99
N SER A 474 -11.01 -30.60 -0.12
CA SER A 474 -11.61 -30.82 -1.44
C SER A 474 -11.59 -32.30 -1.84
N ARG A 475 -12.70 -32.76 -2.43
CA ARG A 475 -12.82 -34.10 -3.03
C ARG A 475 -12.91 -34.05 -4.57
N SER A 476 -13.14 -32.85 -5.12
CA SER A 476 -13.21 -32.55 -6.56
C SER A 476 -11.83 -32.12 -7.08
N GLY A 477 -11.71 -31.89 -8.39
CA GLY A 477 -10.51 -31.33 -9.00
C GLY A 477 -10.13 -30.02 -8.35
N PHE A 478 -8.88 -29.88 -7.93
CA PHE A 478 -8.40 -28.71 -7.20
C PHE A 478 -7.01 -28.32 -7.69
N ALA A 479 -6.89 -27.10 -8.22
CA ALA A 479 -5.64 -26.53 -8.67
C ALA A 479 -5.38 -25.14 -8.07
N GLU A 480 -4.11 -24.84 -7.77
CA GLU A 480 -3.65 -23.53 -7.31
C GLU A 480 -2.68 -22.94 -8.34
N LEU A 481 -3.08 -21.83 -8.95
CA LEU A 481 -2.28 -21.05 -9.89
C LEU A 481 -1.59 -19.91 -9.15
N LEU A 482 -0.29 -20.07 -8.92
CA LEU A 482 0.59 -19.04 -8.38
C LEU A 482 1.23 -18.29 -9.54
N LEU A 483 0.84 -17.03 -9.68
CA LEU A 483 1.29 -16.17 -10.76
C LEU A 483 2.49 -15.33 -10.32
N ASN A 484 3.47 -15.17 -11.20
CA ASN A 484 4.51 -14.15 -11.09
C ASN A 484 3.95 -12.76 -11.46
N ARG A 485 4.80 -11.72 -11.38
CA ARG A 485 4.34 -10.34 -11.63
C ARG A 485 4.00 -10.11 -13.11
N SER A 486 4.85 -10.60 -14.02
CA SER A 486 4.66 -10.44 -15.47
C SER A 486 3.38 -11.11 -15.95
N ASP A 487 3.08 -12.32 -15.47
CA ASP A 487 1.89 -13.07 -15.89
C ASP A 487 0.60 -12.49 -15.31
N ARG A 488 0.63 -11.96 -14.07
CA ARG A 488 -0.53 -11.19 -13.53
C ARG A 488 -0.81 -9.95 -14.37
N ARG A 489 0.24 -9.26 -14.81
CA ARG A 489 0.11 -8.13 -15.73
C ARG A 489 -0.46 -8.61 -17.06
N ASP A 490 0.10 -9.62 -17.70
CA ASP A 490 -0.34 -10.05 -19.02
C ASP A 490 -1.80 -10.56 -19.00
N LEU A 491 -2.19 -11.24 -17.92
CA LEU A 491 -3.58 -11.56 -17.60
C LEU A 491 -4.43 -10.32 -17.37
N PHE A 492 -3.93 -9.23 -16.82
CA PHE A 492 -4.74 -8.03 -16.68
C PHE A 492 -4.94 -7.30 -18.04
N PHE A 493 -3.94 -7.27 -18.94
CA PHE A 493 -3.92 -6.30 -20.07
C PHE A 493 -4.11 -6.81 -21.50
N LYS A 494 -4.21 -8.12 -21.77
CA LYS A 494 -4.72 -8.52 -23.09
C LYS A 494 -6.16 -7.96 -23.26
N PRO A 495 -6.52 -7.22 -24.30
CA PRO A 495 -7.80 -6.52 -24.36
C PRO A 495 -9.00 -7.50 -24.26
N LEU A 496 -9.99 -7.17 -23.43
CA LEU A 496 -11.27 -7.89 -23.30
C LEU A 496 -12.28 -7.47 -24.37
N PHE A 497 -12.05 -6.34 -25.06
CA PHE A 497 -13.00 -5.74 -26.00
C PHE A 497 -12.27 -4.99 -27.12
N LYS A 498 -12.74 -5.14 -28.37
CA LYS A 498 -12.52 -4.16 -29.45
C LYS A 498 -13.19 -2.85 -29.05
N GLY A 499 -12.48 -2.02 -28.28
CA GLY A 499 -13.01 -0.80 -27.65
C GLY A 499 -12.27 -0.39 -26.38
N ALA A 500 -11.61 -1.34 -25.71
CA ALA A 500 -10.55 -1.02 -24.74
C ALA A 500 -9.23 -0.60 -25.43
N ASP A 501 -9.19 -0.73 -26.76
CA ASP A 501 -8.26 -0.03 -27.67
C ASP A 501 -8.58 1.47 -27.79
N GLN A 502 -9.27 2.09 -26.83
CA GLN A 502 -8.76 3.37 -26.35
C GLN A 502 -7.49 3.09 -25.55
N ALA A 503 -6.48 2.61 -26.28
CA ALA A 503 -5.14 3.05 -26.02
C ALA A 503 -5.27 4.56 -25.84
N VAL A 504 -5.13 5.03 -24.62
CA VAL A 504 -4.43 6.29 -24.40
C VAL A 504 -2.99 6.01 -24.85
N GLU A 505 -2.80 5.71 -26.14
CA GLU A 505 -1.65 6.07 -26.95
C GLU A 505 -1.69 7.60 -27.13
N GLY A 506 -1.88 8.30 -26.01
CA GLY A 506 -1.44 9.65 -25.88
C GLY A 506 0.05 9.60 -25.61
N LYS A 507 0.87 9.37 -26.66
CA LYS A 507 1.90 10.39 -26.87
C LYS A 507 1.11 11.69 -27.12
N LYS A 508 0.52 12.26 -26.06
CA LYS A 508 0.16 13.67 -26.03
C LYS A 508 1.52 14.32 -26.00
N THR A 509 2.10 14.49 -27.19
CA THR A 509 3.24 15.37 -27.37
C THR A 509 2.69 16.72 -26.97
N ILE A 510 3.00 17.16 -25.75
CA ILE A 510 2.80 18.55 -25.36
C ILE A 510 3.54 19.35 -26.43
N ALA A 511 2.79 20.08 -27.24
CA ALA A 511 3.37 21.00 -28.21
C ALA A 511 3.85 22.23 -27.41
N GLY A 512 5.17 22.37 -27.24
CA GLY A 512 5.77 23.45 -26.46
C GLY A 512 6.61 22.94 -25.29
N TYR A 513 6.86 23.80 -24.31
CA TYR A 513 7.78 23.57 -23.21
C TYR A 513 7.04 23.05 -21.97
N ILE A 514 7.71 22.25 -21.13
CA ILE A 514 7.08 21.67 -19.93
C ILE A 514 6.63 22.73 -18.95
N GLN A 515 7.42 23.80 -18.81
CA GLN A 515 7.10 24.91 -17.93
C GLN A 515 5.80 25.57 -18.40
N ASP A 516 5.67 25.89 -19.68
CA ASP A 516 4.43 26.45 -20.24
C ASP A 516 3.21 25.56 -19.96
N TRP A 517 3.32 24.26 -20.22
CA TRP A 517 2.23 23.32 -19.97
C TRP A 517 1.83 23.25 -18.49
N LEU A 518 2.81 23.16 -17.59
CA LEU A 518 2.56 23.18 -16.15
C LEU A 518 1.91 24.51 -15.74
N LEU A 519 2.38 25.63 -16.28
CA LEU A 519 1.89 26.97 -15.97
C LEU A 519 0.47 27.22 -16.48
N GLN A 520 0.09 26.67 -17.64
CA GLN A 520 -1.31 26.62 -18.11
C GLN A 520 -2.21 25.81 -17.18
N GLY A 521 -1.64 24.84 -16.46
CA GLY A 521 -2.32 23.99 -15.50
C GLY A 521 -2.95 24.70 -14.30
N LYS A 522 -2.71 26.00 -14.10
CA LYS A 522 -3.41 26.82 -13.07
C LYS A 522 -4.94 26.72 -13.19
N GLN A 523 -5.45 26.58 -14.41
CA GLN A 523 -6.89 26.48 -14.69
C GLN A 523 -7.50 25.14 -14.22
N TRP A 524 -6.67 24.15 -13.90
CA TRP A 524 -7.11 22.82 -13.48
C TRP A 524 -7.18 22.69 -11.94
N LEU A 525 -6.90 23.77 -11.22
CA LEU A 525 -6.83 23.79 -9.76
C LEU A 525 -8.17 24.26 -9.16
N ALA A 526 -8.58 23.65 -8.05
CA ALA A 526 -9.82 24.05 -7.37
C ALA A 526 -9.69 25.48 -6.82
N SER A 527 -10.59 26.35 -7.26
CA SER A 527 -10.60 27.77 -6.88
C SER A 527 -11.14 28.00 -5.48
N SER A 528 -10.80 29.12 -4.85
CA SER A 528 -11.32 29.51 -3.55
C SER A 528 -12.86 29.55 -3.55
N GLY A 529 -13.51 28.94 -2.57
CA GLY A 529 -14.96 28.93 -2.40
C GLY A 529 -15.74 28.03 -3.38
N SER A 530 -15.06 27.25 -4.23
CA SER A 530 -15.72 26.37 -5.21
C SER A 530 -16.44 25.17 -4.57
N ASN A 531 -15.96 24.67 -3.43
CA ASN A 531 -16.31 23.36 -2.84
C ASN A 531 -16.07 22.16 -3.78
N ASP A 532 -15.20 22.31 -4.77
CA ASP A 532 -14.92 21.27 -5.77
C ASP A 532 -13.96 20.18 -5.27
N TYR A 533 -13.09 20.48 -4.29
CA TYR A 533 -12.11 19.52 -3.78
C TYR A 533 -12.78 18.41 -2.96
N THR A 534 -12.53 17.17 -3.36
CA THR A 534 -13.05 15.99 -2.65
C THR A 534 -11.90 15.28 -1.94
N PRO A 535 -11.85 15.27 -0.58
CA PRO A 535 -10.80 14.55 0.14
C PRO A 535 -10.84 13.05 -0.17
N PRO A 536 -9.68 12.40 -0.36
CA PRO A 536 -9.65 10.97 -0.64
C PRO A 536 -10.07 10.15 0.57
N SER A 537 -10.74 9.03 0.31
CA SER A 537 -10.94 7.99 1.31
C SER A 537 -9.62 7.23 1.55
N LEU A 538 -9.52 6.52 2.68
CA LEU A 538 -8.29 5.78 2.98
C LEU A 538 -8.10 4.58 2.03
N GLU A 539 -9.20 4.02 1.55
CA GLU A 539 -9.24 3.02 0.47
C GLU A 539 -8.57 3.55 -0.81
N GLU A 540 -8.96 4.77 -1.22
CA GLU A 540 -8.43 5.42 -2.43
C GLU A 540 -6.93 5.69 -2.28
N LEU A 541 -6.49 6.11 -1.08
CA LEU A 541 -5.07 6.29 -0.79
C LEU A 541 -4.28 4.98 -0.88
N LEU A 542 -4.78 3.89 -0.28
CA LEU A 542 -4.10 2.59 -0.33
C LEU A 542 -4.06 2.01 -1.74
N TYR A 543 -5.15 2.16 -2.50
CA TYR A 543 -5.16 1.79 -3.91
C TYR A 543 -4.15 2.62 -4.71
N MET A 544 -4.13 3.94 -4.51
CA MET A 544 -3.21 4.86 -5.16
C MET A 544 -1.75 4.50 -4.85
N ASP A 545 -1.43 4.14 -3.60
CA ASP A 545 -0.10 3.67 -3.20
C ASP A 545 0.29 2.38 -3.96
N GLU A 546 -0.46 1.30 -3.70
CA GLU A 546 -0.07 -0.05 -4.12
C GLU A 546 -0.21 -0.28 -5.62
N ALA A 547 -1.22 0.33 -6.27
CA ALA A 547 -1.53 0.07 -7.66
C ALA A 547 -0.96 1.10 -8.63
N VAL A 548 -0.62 2.31 -8.17
CA VAL A 548 -0.22 3.42 -9.05
C VAL A 548 1.14 3.97 -8.66
N LEU A 549 1.27 4.64 -7.51
CA LEU A 549 2.45 5.43 -7.17
C LEU A 549 3.71 4.59 -6.96
N THR A 550 3.61 3.52 -6.16
CA THR A 550 4.75 2.66 -5.87
C THR A 550 5.26 1.95 -7.12
N PRO A 551 4.40 1.32 -7.94
CA PRO A 551 4.80 0.81 -9.24
C PRO A 551 5.41 1.89 -10.17
N LEU A 552 4.86 3.10 -10.18
CA LEU A 552 5.31 4.20 -11.05
C LEU A 552 6.73 4.68 -10.70
N VAL A 553 7.01 4.90 -9.42
CA VAL A 553 8.35 5.30 -8.95
C VAL A 553 9.37 4.19 -9.24
N ASN A 554 8.98 2.93 -9.01
CA ASN A 554 9.84 1.78 -9.27
C ASN A 554 10.15 1.59 -10.75
N VAL A 555 9.14 1.67 -11.65
CA VAL A 555 9.36 1.48 -13.08
C VAL A 555 10.23 2.60 -13.65
N ALA A 556 10.01 3.85 -13.22
CA ALA A 556 10.80 5.00 -13.63
C ALA A 556 12.29 4.88 -13.28
N ARG A 557 12.60 4.31 -12.11
CA ARG A 557 13.99 4.11 -11.66
C ARG A 557 14.67 2.89 -12.28
N LYS A 558 13.93 1.80 -12.54
CA LYS A 558 14.51 0.50 -12.92
C LYS A 558 14.48 0.21 -14.42
N GLN A 559 13.46 0.69 -15.13
CA GLN A 559 13.18 0.30 -16.53
C GLN A 559 13.39 1.43 -17.54
N TYR A 560 13.86 2.58 -17.08
CA TYR A 560 14.26 3.70 -17.92
C TYR A 560 15.77 3.87 -17.90
N GLN A 561 16.38 3.95 -19.08
CA GLN A 561 17.81 4.22 -19.23
C GLN A 561 18.03 5.50 -20.05
N PRO A 562 18.93 6.40 -19.62
CA PRO A 562 19.30 7.57 -20.40
C PRO A 562 19.79 7.18 -21.81
N GLY A 563 19.24 7.82 -22.85
CA GLY A 563 19.63 7.60 -24.25
C GLY A 563 18.90 6.44 -24.94
N SER A 564 18.77 5.28 -24.30
CA SER A 564 18.05 4.10 -24.85
C SER A 564 16.54 4.11 -24.55
N GLY A 565 16.10 4.89 -23.57
CA GLY A 565 14.69 5.09 -23.24
C GLY A 565 14.09 3.94 -22.42
N TRP A 566 12.82 3.62 -22.69
CA TRP A 566 12.10 2.57 -21.97
C TRP A 566 12.40 1.18 -22.52
N SER A 567 12.72 0.24 -21.64
CA SER A 567 12.74 -1.19 -21.98
C SER A 567 11.35 -1.66 -22.46
N SER A 568 11.30 -2.76 -23.22
CA SER A 568 10.03 -3.37 -23.65
C SER A 568 9.12 -3.72 -22.46
N GLU A 569 9.72 -4.20 -21.38
CA GLU A 569 9.05 -4.50 -20.12
C GLU A 569 8.56 -3.24 -19.40
N GLY A 570 9.38 -2.18 -19.37
CA GLY A 570 8.99 -0.87 -18.83
C GLY A 570 7.78 -0.27 -19.55
N GLN A 571 7.70 -0.41 -20.88
CA GLN A 571 6.55 0.05 -21.65
C GLN A 571 5.26 -0.70 -21.28
N LYS A 572 5.35 -2.02 -21.05
CA LYS A 572 4.21 -2.82 -20.59
C LYS A 572 3.78 -2.44 -19.17
N GLU A 573 4.72 -2.25 -18.26
CA GLU A 573 4.45 -1.79 -16.89
C GLU A 573 3.79 -0.40 -16.87
N ILE A 574 4.22 0.55 -17.72
CA ILE A 574 3.56 1.87 -17.77
C ILE A 574 2.12 1.77 -18.25
N LYS A 575 1.85 0.99 -19.30
CA LYS A 575 0.46 0.74 -19.75
C LYS A 575 -0.38 0.13 -18.64
N ALA A 576 0.24 -0.71 -17.81
CA ALA A 576 -0.41 -1.32 -16.68
C ALA A 576 -0.79 -0.31 -15.59
N ILE A 577 0.15 0.54 -15.22
CA ILE A 577 -0.03 1.58 -14.21
C ILE A 577 -1.02 2.64 -14.71
N GLN A 578 -1.00 2.98 -16.00
CA GLN A 578 -1.99 3.88 -16.62
C GLN A 578 -3.42 3.36 -16.44
N SER A 579 -3.63 2.06 -16.65
CA SER A 579 -4.95 1.45 -16.48
C SER A 579 -5.40 1.46 -15.02
N ALA A 580 -4.48 1.24 -14.06
CA ALA A 580 -4.78 1.38 -12.64
C ALA A 580 -5.11 2.83 -12.26
N ALA A 581 -4.31 3.79 -12.74
CA ALA A 581 -4.53 5.22 -12.54
C ALA A 581 -5.92 5.67 -13.05
N SER A 582 -6.37 5.10 -14.17
CA SER A 582 -7.68 5.43 -14.76
C SER A 582 -8.88 5.08 -13.88
N VAL A 583 -8.75 4.14 -12.93
CA VAL A 583 -9.81 3.82 -11.94
C VAL A 583 -10.08 5.01 -11.02
N LEU A 584 -9.06 5.82 -10.77
CA LEU A 584 -9.14 7.06 -10.03
C LEU A 584 -9.14 8.28 -10.97
N ASP A 585 -9.51 8.11 -12.24
CA ASP A 585 -9.55 9.17 -13.25
C ASP A 585 -8.21 9.89 -13.48
N TYR A 586 -7.08 9.25 -13.17
CA TYR A 586 -5.75 9.76 -13.49
C TYR A 586 -5.25 9.27 -14.87
N GLU A 587 -4.42 10.09 -15.51
CA GLU A 587 -3.61 9.75 -16.68
C GLU A 587 -2.11 10.00 -16.44
N ILE A 588 -1.29 9.23 -17.13
CA ILE A 588 0.16 9.28 -17.15
C ILE A 588 0.57 9.80 -18.52
N ILE A 589 1.08 11.02 -18.55
CA ILE A 589 1.59 11.66 -19.77
C ILE A 589 3.09 11.41 -19.83
N ARG A 590 3.54 10.89 -20.97
CA ARG A 590 4.96 10.79 -21.32
C ARG A 590 5.36 12.02 -22.11
N TYR A 591 6.27 12.80 -21.57
CA TYR A 591 6.72 14.04 -22.20
C TYR A 591 8.21 14.01 -22.46
N ARG A 592 8.64 14.42 -23.66
CA ARG A 592 10.03 14.63 -24.00
C ARG A 592 10.24 16.11 -24.33
N HIS A 593 11.08 16.77 -23.55
CA HIS A 593 11.40 18.16 -23.73
C HIS A 593 12.22 18.35 -25.00
N GLN A 594 11.70 19.15 -25.95
CA GLN A 594 12.31 19.32 -27.26
C GLN A 594 13.71 19.94 -27.17
N ALA A 595 13.88 20.98 -26.35
CA ALA A 595 15.14 21.71 -26.26
C ALA A 595 16.22 20.97 -25.47
N SER A 596 15.89 20.33 -24.34
CA SER A 596 16.90 19.65 -23.49
C SER A 596 17.02 18.15 -23.77
N GLY A 597 16.10 17.58 -24.54
CA GLY A 597 16.00 16.13 -24.75
C GLY A 597 15.57 15.34 -23.52
N ARG A 598 15.31 15.99 -22.37
CA ARG A 598 14.93 15.36 -21.10
C ARG A 598 13.54 14.72 -21.18
N ASP A 599 13.36 13.58 -20.54
CA ASP A 599 12.10 12.83 -20.53
C ASP A 599 11.44 12.88 -19.17
N TYR A 600 10.11 12.95 -19.15
CA TYR A 600 9.30 13.11 -17.96
C TYR A 600 8.10 12.16 -17.98
N LEU A 601 7.69 11.70 -16.80
CA LEU A 601 6.35 11.16 -16.56
C LEU A 601 5.55 12.14 -15.73
N ILE A 602 4.32 12.43 -16.17
CA ILE A 602 3.42 13.33 -15.47
C ILE A 602 2.15 12.55 -15.12
N LEU A 603 1.90 12.37 -13.83
CA LEU A 603 0.66 11.81 -13.31
C LEU A 603 -0.30 12.97 -12.99
N VAL A 604 -1.38 13.06 -13.74
CA VAL A 604 -2.36 14.15 -13.66
C VAL A 604 -3.78 13.62 -13.75
N GLU A 605 -4.72 14.26 -13.07
CA GLU A 605 -6.14 13.92 -13.20
C GLU A 605 -6.64 14.28 -14.61
N ARG A 606 -7.51 13.43 -15.18
CA ARG A 606 -8.05 13.59 -16.53
C ARG A 606 -8.87 14.87 -16.65
N GLN A 607 -8.50 15.71 -17.62
CA GLN A 607 -9.14 17.00 -17.84
C GLN A 607 -10.44 16.93 -18.64
N ASP A 608 -10.72 15.80 -19.30
CA ASP A 608 -11.95 15.58 -20.06
C ASP A 608 -13.15 15.14 -19.20
N ARG A 609 -12.93 14.88 -17.91
CA ARG A 609 -13.97 14.47 -16.97
C ARG A 609 -14.56 15.68 -16.23
N LYS A 610 -15.89 15.68 -16.07
CA LYS A 610 -16.62 16.76 -15.38
C LYS A 610 -16.41 16.77 -13.85
N ASN A 611 -16.26 15.59 -13.24
CA ASN A 611 -16.15 15.45 -11.78
C ASN A 611 -14.70 15.18 -11.39
N ARG A 612 -13.90 16.24 -11.28
CA ARG A 612 -12.50 16.19 -10.82
C ARG A 612 -12.45 16.22 -9.29
N ARG A 613 -11.47 15.54 -8.68
CA ARG A 613 -11.24 15.48 -7.24
C ARG A 613 -10.19 16.47 -6.76
N TYR A 614 -9.34 16.97 -7.68
CA TYR A 614 -8.34 18.02 -7.43
C TYR A 614 -7.23 17.59 -6.46
N TRP A 615 -6.77 16.34 -6.58
CA TRP A 615 -5.75 15.77 -5.69
C TRP A 615 -4.31 16.23 -5.99
N GLY A 616 -4.06 16.78 -7.18
CA GLY A 616 -2.78 17.37 -7.56
C GLY A 616 -2.14 16.73 -8.78
N THR A 617 -0.99 17.28 -9.18
CA THR A 617 -0.17 16.84 -10.31
C THR A 617 1.22 16.46 -9.81
N TYR A 618 1.74 15.34 -10.29
CA TYR A 618 3.04 14.80 -9.89
C TYR A 618 3.91 14.53 -11.11
N VAL A 619 5.11 15.09 -11.10
CA VAL A 619 6.05 15.03 -12.23
C VAL A 619 7.30 14.28 -11.80
N LEU A 620 7.75 13.33 -12.61
CA LEU A 620 8.97 12.57 -12.44
C LEU A 620 9.92 12.89 -13.60
N LEU A 621 11.12 13.38 -13.28
CA LEU A 621 12.21 13.49 -14.26
C LEU A 621 12.86 12.11 -14.44
N LEU A 622 13.01 11.67 -15.68
CA LEU A 622 13.55 10.36 -16.02
C LEU A 622 15.03 10.44 -16.39
N GLY A 623 15.79 9.40 -16.04
CA GLY A 623 17.20 9.28 -16.41
C GLY A 623 18.12 10.00 -15.43
N GLN A 624 18.85 11.01 -15.91
CA GLN A 624 19.77 11.79 -15.05
C GLN A 624 18.98 12.82 -14.23
N SER A 625 18.63 12.45 -13.00
CA SER A 625 18.01 13.32 -12.00
C SER A 625 18.77 13.28 -10.68
N LYS A 626 18.75 14.37 -9.93
CA LYS A 626 19.23 14.42 -8.56
C LYS A 626 18.14 14.04 -7.56
N ASP A 627 18.54 13.61 -6.38
CA ASP A 627 17.67 13.13 -5.29
C ASP A 627 16.91 14.26 -4.55
N PHE A 628 16.28 15.15 -5.31
CA PHE A 628 15.43 16.23 -4.81
C PHE A 628 13.95 15.97 -5.06
N VAL A 629 13.13 16.43 -4.12
CA VAL A 629 11.67 16.56 -4.27
C VAL A 629 11.29 18.02 -4.07
N VAL A 630 10.73 18.66 -5.10
CA VAL A 630 10.23 20.03 -4.99
C VAL A 630 8.71 20.02 -4.76
N GLN A 631 8.25 20.71 -3.73
CA GLN A 631 6.85 20.74 -3.33
C GLN A 631 6.24 22.14 -3.46
N ILE A 632 5.07 22.20 -4.07
CA ILE A 632 4.26 23.41 -4.22
C ILE A 632 2.85 23.10 -3.69
N PRO A 633 2.62 23.16 -2.36
CA PRO A 633 1.35 22.74 -1.77
C PRO A 633 0.19 23.70 -2.03
N ARG A 634 0.47 25.00 -2.25
CA ARG A 634 -0.53 26.07 -2.36
C ARG A 634 -0.30 26.98 -3.57
N PRO A 635 -0.32 26.44 -4.79
CA PRO A 635 0.11 27.16 -6.01
C PRO A 635 -0.71 28.42 -6.32
N LEU A 636 -2.02 28.42 -6.05
CA LEU A 636 -2.89 29.59 -6.31
C LEU A 636 -2.88 30.62 -5.17
N TYR A 637 -2.81 30.16 -3.91
CA TYR A 637 -2.94 31.02 -2.74
C TYR A 637 -1.66 31.80 -2.45
N GLU A 638 -0.50 31.13 -2.55
CA GLU A 638 0.79 31.75 -2.30
C GLU A 638 1.34 32.26 -3.63
N ILE A 639 0.90 33.46 -4.02
CA ILE A 639 1.19 34.07 -5.34
C ILE A 639 2.65 33.84 -5.77
N ARG A 640 2.86 33.28 -6.97
CA ARG A 640 4.20 33.06 -7.56
C ARG A 640 5.11 32.03 -6.88
N THR A 641 4.64 31.29 -5.88
CA THR A 641 5.37 30.08 -5.43
C THR A 641 5.30 28.97 -6.49
N PHE A 642 4.25 28.99 -7.32
CA PHE A 642 4.07 28.04 -8.41
C PHE A 642 5.16 28.16 -9.48
N GLU A 643 5.36 29.37 -10.00
CA GLU A 643 6.42 29.68 -10.98
C GLU A 643 7.82 29.42 -10.40
N PHE A 644 8.06 29.84 -9.16
CA PHE A 644 9.33 29.61 -8.49
C PHE A 644 9.63 28.12 -8.31
N GLY A 645 8.65 27.33 -7.85
CA GLY A 645 8.86 25.90 -7.61
C GLY A 645 9.09 25.09 -8.89
N ILE A 646 8.37 25.40 -9.98
CA ILE A 646 8.64 24.79 -11.30
C ILE A 646 10.05 25.12 -11.77
N HIS A 647 10.46 26.38 -11.60
CA HIS A 647 11.81 26.80 -11.96
C HIS A 647 12.88 26.11 -11.10
N LEU A 648 12.69 26.03 -9.79
CA LEU A 648 13.60 25.34 -8.87
C LEU A 648 13.74 23.85 -9.20
N PHE A 649 12.64 23.19 -9.57
CA PHE A 649 12.66 21.80 -10.04
C PHE A 649 13.58 21.61 -11.24
N ASP A 650 13.49 22.49 -12.24
CA ASP A 650 14.36 22.43 -13.41
C ASP A 650 15.83 22.71 -13.07
N ARG A 651 16.10 23.71 -12.23
CA ARG A 651 17.47 24.10 -11.87
C ARG A 651 18.22 23.10 -11.01
N LEU A 652 17.51 22.37 -10.16
CA LEU A 652 18.10 21.33 -9.34
C LEU A 652 18.25 19.99 -10.09
N ASP A 653 17.72 19.88 -11.31
CA ASP A 653 17.47 18.59 -11.97
C ASP A 653 16.75 17.62 -11.02
N ALA A 654 15.75 18.13 -10.30
CA ALA A 654 15.08 17.36 -9.25
C ALA A 654 14.34 16.16 -9.85
N GLY A 655 14.44 15.00 -9.18
CA GLY A 655 13.76 13.78 -9.62
C GLY A 655 12.24 13.88 -9.56
N PHE A 656 11.70 14.70 -8.65
CA PHE A 656 10.26 14.78 -8.39
C PHE A 656 9.78 16.22 -8.18
N LEU A 657 8.62 16.55 -8.77
CA LEU A 657 7.87 17.78 -8.51
C LEU A 657 6.43 17.44 -8.13
N MET A 658 5.95 18.07 -7.06
CA MET A 658 4.61 17.88 -6.52
C MET A 658 3.85 19.20 -6.52
N ILE A 659 2.71 19.25 -7.21
CA ILE A 659 1.86 20.44 -7.31
C ILE A 659 0.51 20.13 -6.66
N GLY A 660 0.15 20.90 -5.63
CA GLY A 660 -1.14 20.78 -4.96
C GLY A 660 -2.30 21.15 -5.88
N GLY A 661 -3.37 20.36 -5.88
CA GLY A 661 -4.49 20.53 -6.81
C GLY A 661 -5.52 21.60 -6.43
N THR A 662 -5.34 22.29 -5.30
CA THR A 662 -6.43 23.04 -4.68
C THR A 662 -5.98 24.28 -3.91
N HIS A 663 -6.85 25.28 -3.87
CA HIS A 663 -6.74 26.41 -2.96
C HIS A 663 -7.05 25.98 -1.50
N PRO A 664 -6.37 26.52 -0.46
CA PRO A 664 -6.63 26.18 0.94
C PRO A 664 -8.09 26.37 1.37
N THR A 665 -8.76 27.39 0.83
CA THR A 665 -10.17 27.73 1.06
C THR A 665 -11.09 27.30 -0.07
N ALA A 666 -10.70 26.33 -0.92
CA ALA A 666 -11.62 25.78 -1.92
C ALA A 666 -12.86 25.19 -1.23
N ASN A 667 -12.67 24.45 -0.15
CA ASN A 667 -13.74 24.00 0.72
C ASN A 667 -13.93 24.95 1.90
N ILE A 668 -15.18 25.27 2.23
CA ILE A 668 -15.53 26.19 3.33
C ILE A 668 -14.94 25.73 4.67
N ASN A 669 -14.90 24.42 4.90
CA ASN A 669 -14.34 23.80 6.11
C ASN A 669 -12.81 23.63 6.12
N ARG A 670 -12.09 24.21 5.14
CA ARG A 670 -10.64 24.11 4.94
C ARG A 670 -10.08 22.69 4.77
N ARG A 671 -10.93 21.68 4.48
CA ARG A 671 -10.46 20.31 4.16
C ARG A 671 -9.68 20.24 2.84
N SER A 672 -9.69 21.30 2.05
CA SER A 672 -8.88 21.48 0.84
C SER A 672 -7.44 21.90 1.10
N ASP A 673 -7.08 22.30 2.32
CA ASP A 673 -5.71 22.69 2.62
C ASP A 673 -4.83 21.46 2.84
N LEU A 674 -3.90 21.20 1.92
CA LEU A 674 -3.11 19.97 1.87
C LEU A 674 -2.08 19.86 3.01
N ILE A 675 -1.79 20.97 3.69
CA ILE A 675 -0.77 21.03 4.75
C ILE A 675 -1.38 21.07 6.16
N LEU A 676 -2.71 21.15 6.30
CA LEU A 676 -3.36 21.11 7.62
C LEU A 676 -3.39 19.67 8.15
N SER A 677 -3.11 19.50 9.45
CA SER A 677 -3.17 18.19 10.12
C SER A 677 -4.57 17.55 10.03
N ALA A 678 -5.64 18.36 9.95
CA ALA A 678 -7.00 17.90 9.73
C ALA A 678 -7.21 17.19 8.38
N ASN A 679 -6.38 17.50 7.37
CA ASN A 679 -6.38 16.89 6.04
C ASN A 679 -5.09 16.10 5.80
N LYS A 680 -4.47 15.51 6.84
CA LYS A 680 -3.23 14.74 6.67
C LYS A 680 -3.36 13.52 5.74
N LYS A 681 -4.58 12.99 5.58
CA LYS A 681 -4.91 11.89 4.67
C LYS A 681 -5.23 12.44 3.28
N ASN A 682 -4.20 12.77 2.51
CA ASN A 682 -4.34 13.27 1.14
C ASN A 682 -3.26 12.67 0.21
N VAL A 683 -3.48 12.73 -1.10
CA VAL A 683 -2.56 12.14 -2.09
C VAL A 683 -1.22 12.90 -2.15
N PHE A 684 -1.20 14.19 -1.85
CA PHE A 684 0.02 14.99 -1.80
C PHE A 684 1.00 14.43 -0.76
N ASN A 685 0.54 14.18 0.46
CA ASN A 685 1.33 13.55 1.50
C ASN A 685 1.70 12.10 1.15
N LEU A 686 0.77 11.33 0.57
CA LEU A 686 1.03 9.96 0.15
C LEU A 686 2.16 9.86 -0.88
N PHE A 687 2.18 10.76 -1.87
CA PHE A 687 3.20 10.75 -2.90
C PHE A 687 4.60 11.00 -2.33
N GLU A 688 4.75 11.96 -1.41
CA GLU A 688 6.01 12.17 -0.68
C GLU A 688 6.42 10.90 0.07
N GLN A 689 5.48 10.29 0.81
CA GLN A 689 5.75 9.06 1.56
C GLN A 689 6.28 7.95 0.66
N VAL A 690 5.63 7.72 -0.49
CA VAL A 690 6.07 6.72 -1.48
C VAL A 690 7.47 7.05 -1.99
N VAL A 691 7.74 8.30 -2.41
CA VAL A 691 9.05 8.68 -2.95
C VAL A 691 10.17 8.48 -1.93
N LEU A 692 9.95 8.88 -0.67
CA LEU A 692 10.92 8.75 0.41
C LEU A 692 11.12 7.30 0.84
N ARG A 693 10.03 6.51 0.91
CA ARG A 693 10.05 5.08 1.23
C ARG A 693 10.81 4.29 0.17
N GLU A 694 10.45 4.45 -1.10
CA GLU A 694 11.08 3.70 -2.21
C GLU A 694 12.54 4.13 -2.46
N ALA A 695 12.98 5.27 -1.91
CA ALA A 695 14.39 5.65 -1.92
C ALA A 695 15.24 4.85 -0.91
N GLY A 696 14.63 4.14 0.04
CA GLY A 696 15.32 3.33 1.04
C GLY A 696 16.33 4.18 1.85
N PRO A 697 17.59 3.76 2.02
CA PRO A 697 18.60 4.53 2.75
C PRO A 697 19.31 5.63 1.93
N LYS A 698 19.03 5.76 0.62
CA LYS A 698 19.67 6.76 -0.24
C LYS A 698 19.33 8.19 0.22
N PRO A 699 20.25 9.16 0.13
CA PRO A 699 19.93 10.52 0.51
C PRO A 699 18.78 11.07 -0.34
N MET A 700 17.83 11.80 0.26
CA MET A 700 16.89 12.64 -0.49
C MET A 700 16.68 13.97 0.23
N PHE A 701 16.42 15.02 -0.53
CA PHE A 701 16.14 16.34 -0.01
C PHE A 701 14.78 16.86 -0.52
N VAL A 702 13.87 17.12 0.41
CA VAL A 702 12.56 17.71 0.13
C VAL A 702 12.63 19.22 0.34
N ALA A 703 12.33 19.99 -0.70
CA ALA A 703 12.27 21.44 -0.68
C ALA A 703 10.83 21.90 -0.93
N GLN A 704 10.15 22.38 0.12
CA GLN A 704 8.78 22.89 0.01
C GLN A 704 8.77 24.41 -0.12
N CYS A 705 8.29 24.89 -1.27
CA CYS A 705 8.26 26.32 -1.61
C CYS A 705 7.03 26.99 -0.99
N ARG A 706 7.25 28.04 -0.18
CA ARG A 706 6.20 28.77 0.54
C ARG A 706 6.36 30.28 0.41
N GLY A 707 5.27 31.03 0.42
CA GLY A 707 5.32 32.50 0.41
C GLY A 707 5.37 33.09 1.84
N PHE A 708 6.12 34.17 2.05
CA PHE A 708 6.08 34.88 3.33
C PHE A 708 4.66 35.31 3.72
N GLY A 709 4.28 35.02 4.97
CA GLY A 709 3.13 35.63 5.62
C GLY A 709 3.58 36.85 6.41
N LEU A 710 2.97 38.02 6.15
CA LEU A 710 3.29 39.24 6.89
C LEU A 710 3.01 39.03 8.39
N ARG A 711 4.03 39.28 9.23
CA ARG A 711 3.89 39.28 10.68
C ARG A 711 3.65 40.71 11.17
N PRO A 712 2.52 41.03 11.82
CA PRO A 712 2.23 42.39 12.28
C PRO A 712 3.32 42.97 13.19
N GLU A 713 3.94 42.13 14.02
CA GLU A 713 4.89 42.55 15.04
C GLU A 713 6.32 42.72 14.50
N THR A 714 6.72 41.93 13.50
CA THR A 714 8.12 41.84 13.05
C THR A 714 8.33 42.15 11.57
N GLY A 715 7.25 42.31 10.80
CA GLY A 715 7.31 42.58 9.37
C GLY A 715 7.75 41.38 8.53
N TYR A 716 8.43 41.65 7.41
CA TYR A 716 9.07 40.62 6.60
C TYR A 716 10.52 40.44 7.03
N PRO A 717 11.06 39.20 6.99
CA PRO A 717 12.48 38.95 7.15
C PRO A 717 13.31 39.74 6.13
N ASP A 718 14.49 40.21 6.57
CA ASP A 718 15.50 40.83 5.70
C ASP A 718 16.33 39.75 4.97
N ALA A 719 15.64 38.97 4.14
CA ALA A 719 16.23 37.96 3.26
C ALA A 719 15.24 37.62 2.14
N ASP A 720 15.76 37.21 0.97
CA ASP A 720 14.93 36.73 -0.13
C ASP A 720 14.35 35.34 0.16
N VAL A 721 15.14 34.49 0.82
CA VAL A 721 14.77 33.12 1.20
C VAL A 721 15.07 32.88 2.68
N VAL A 722 14.09 32.39 3.42
CA VAL A 722 14.29 31.86 4.78
C VAL A 722 14.11 30.36 4.76
N MET A 723 15.14 29.63 5.18
CA MET A 723 15.17 28.17 5.19
C MET A 723 14.91 27.62 6.60
N ALA A 724 13.88 26.80 6.74
CA ALA A 724 13.58 26.11 7.99
C ALA A 724 13.70 24.60 7.82
N PHE A 725 14.45 23.95 8.71
CA PHE A 725 14.64 22.50 8.71
C PHE A 725 13.90 21.85 9.87
N GLN A 726 13.29 20.69 9.62
CA GLN A 726 12.61 19.92 10.67
C GLN A 726 13.59 19.45 11.76
N SER A 727 14.84 19.16 11.38
CA SER A 727 15.92 18.77 12.29
C SER A 727 16.58 19.94 13.05
N GLY A 728 16.09 21.17 12.89
CA GLY A 728 16.65 22.35 13.57
C GLY A 728 18.01 22.83 13.04
N ILE A 729 18.37 22.44 11.82
CA ILE A 729 19.62 22.87 11.17
C ILE A 729 19.60 24.37 10.95
N ASN A 730 20.67 25.05 11.38
CA ASN A 730 20.84 26.49 11.27
C ASN A 730 22.21 26.94 10.73
N THR A 731 23.09 26.00 10.33
CA THR A 731 24.40 26.31 9.73
C THR A 731 24.63 25.53 8.44
N ILE A 732 25.48 26.06 7.55
CA ILE A 732 25.77 25.46 6.23
C ILE A 732 26.44 24.09 6.39
N GLN A 733 27.34 23.92 7.36
CA GLN A 733 28.08 22.67 7.58
C GLN A 733 27.15 21.50 7.92
N GLN A 734 25.96 21.79 8.44
CA GLN A 734 24.98 20.79 8.83
C GLN A 734 24.05 20.38 7.67
N VAL A 735 23.96 21.13 6.57
CA VAL A 735 22.94 20.89 5.50
C VAL A 735 23.26 19.71 4.58
N GLY A 736 24.52 19.27 4.54
CA GLY A 736 25.01 18.18 3.69
C GLY A 736 25.04 18.52 2.19
N ALA A 737 25.57 17.62 1.36
CA ALA A 737 25.87 17.89 -0.05
C ALA A 737 24.66 18.35 -0.89
N LEU A 738 23.48 17.75 -0.70
CA LEU A 738 22.26 18.20 -1.39
C LEU A 738 21.84 19.60 -0.91
N GLY A 739 21.94 19.89 0.39
CA GLY A 739 21.65 21.23 0.92
C GLY A 739 22.62 22.28 0.40
N GLU A 740 23.91 21.97 0.30
CA GLU A 740 24.92 22.85 -0.30
C GLU A 740 24.63 23.11 -1.78
N ASN A 741 24.18 22.10 -2.53
CA ASN A 741 23.76 22.28 -3.93
C ASN A 741 22.57 23.24 -4.06
N LEU A 742 21.58 23.12 -3.16
CA LEU A 742 20.44 24.04 -3.12
C LEU A 742 20.90 25.47 -2.80
N ILE A 743 21.76 25.64 -1.80
CA ILE A 743 22.30 26.96 -1.41
C ILE A 743 23.06 27.60 -2.57
N ALA A 744 23.98 26.85 -3.19
CA ALA A 744 24.74 27.33 -4.35
C ALA A 744 23.81 27.71 -5.52
N ASN A 745 22.69 27.02 -5.68
CA ASN A 745 21.68 27.37 -6.68
C ASN A 745 20.99 28.70 -6.35
N LEU A 746 20.57 28.91 -5.11
CA LEU A 746 19.95 30.17 -4.67
C LEU A 746 20.91 31.36 -4.82
N GLU A 747 22.18 31.18 -4.45
CA GLU A 747 23.23 32.18 -4.66
C GLU A 747 23.49 32.42 -6.16
N ASP A 748 23.50 31.38 -7.01
CA ASP A 748 23.61 31.54 -8.46
C ASP A 748 22.37 32.23 -9.09
N GLU A 749 21.25 32.27 -8.38
CA GLU A 749 20.06 33.05 -8.77
C GLU A 749 20.13 34.50 -8.27
N GLY A 750 21.12 34.84 -7.43
CA GLY A 750 21.27 36.15 -6.80
C GLY A 750 20.33 36.37 -5.62
N LEU A 751 19.79 35.30 -5.03
CA LEU A 751 18.90 35.37 -3.88
C LEU A 751 19.70 35.32 -2.58
N SER A 752 19.44 36.27 -1.69
CA SER A 752 19.95 36.20 -0.32
C SER A 752 19.19 35.14 0.48
N PHE A 753 19.87 34.39 1.35
CA PHE A 753 19.20 33.41 2.21
C PHE A 753 19.62 33.53 3.68
N ARG A 754 18.74 33.08 4.57
CA ARG A 754 19.01 32.91 6.01
C ARG A 754 18.39 31.61 6.51
N PHE A 755 19.00 31.01 7.53
CA PHE A 755 18.38 29.91 8.27
C PHE A 755 17.48 30.44 9.38
N VAL A 756 16.42 29.70 9.70
CA VAL A 756 15.64 29.96 10.91
C VAL A 756 16.47 29.57 12.13
N ASP A 757 16.78 30.57 12.95
CA ASP A 757 17.66 30.49 14.12
C ASP A 757 16.93 30.77 15.45
N GLY A 758 15.62 31.01 15.41
CA GLY A 758 14.80 31.37 16.57
C GLY A 758 14.84 32.87 16.93
N SER A 759 15.50 33.71 16.14
CA SER A 759 15.45 35.17 16.30
C SER A 759 14.02 35.71 16.14
N LEU A 760 13.73 36.83 16.83
CA LEU A 760 12.40 37.45 16.83
C LEU A 760 11.88 37.72 15.40
N SER A 761 12.74 38.17 14.49
CA SER A 761 12.40 38.43 13.09
C SER A 761 11.99 37.19 12.29
N LEU A 762 12.38 35.99 12.75
CA LEU A 762 12.13 34.72 12.06
C LEU A 762 11.08 33.84 12.78
N MET A 763 10.48 34.35 13.87
CA MET A 763 9.43 33.65 14.61
C MET A 763 8.21 33.36 13.72
N GLY A 764 7.75 32.12 13.73
CA GLY A 764 6.62 31.66 12.93
C GLY A 764 6.98 31.25 11.50
N TYR A 765 8.27 31.23 11.15
CA TYR A 765 8.77 30.65 9.90
C TYR A 765 9.40 29.25 10.11
N GLU A 766 9.26 28.65 11.29
CA GLU A 766 9.67 27.28 11.57
C GLU A 766 8.84 26.27 10.77
N VAL A 767 9.30 25.01 10.72
CA VAL A 767 8.56 23.92 10.07
C VAL A 767 7.23 23.62 10.77
N GLY A 768 7.21 23.69 12.11
CA GLY A 768 6.02 23.40 12.91
C GLY A 768 5.49 21.97 12.72
N GLY A 769 4.20 21.76 13.02
CA GLY A 769 3.51 20.46 12.92
C GLY A 769 3.02 20.11 11.50
N LEU A 770 3.87 20.30 10.49
CA LEU A 770 3.54 19.98 9.10
C LEU A 770 3.49 18.45 8.89
N PRO A 771 2.37 17.89 8.41
CA PRO A 771 2.25 16.45 8.18
C PRO A 771 3.30 15.85 7.25
N GLN A 772 3.80 16.64 6.29
CA GLN A 772 4.87 16.25 5.37
C GLN A 772 6.18 15.97 6.12
N ALA A 773 6.53 16.85 7.04
CA ALA A 773 7.76 16.76 7.80
C ALA A 773 7.70 15.64 8.88
N GLU A 774 6.52 15.33 9.41
CA GLU A 774 6.32 14.24 10.39
C GLU A 774 6.75 12.87 9.86
N TYR A 775 6.60 12.63 8.54
CA TYR A 775 6.98 11.33 7.97
C TYR A 775 8.50 11.09 7.96
N LEU A 776 9.32 12.14 8.07
CA LEU A 776 10.78 11.98 8.10
C LEU A 776 11.25 11.06 9.23
N GLU A 777 10.54 11.03 10.36
CA GLU A 777 10.84 10.15 11.50
C GLU A 777 10.77 8.65 11.13
N GLN A 778 10.07 8.32 10.05
CA GLN A 778 9.94 6.95 9.53
C GLN A 778 10.98 6.63 8.43
N THR A 779 11.94 7.52 8.22
CA THR A 779 12.92 7.41 7.12
C THR A 779 14.36 7.60 7.62
N VAL A 780 15.33 7.18 6.81
CA VAL A 780 16.76 7.34 7.12
C VAL A 780 17.42 8.19 6.03
N ASN A 781 18.32 9.10 6.43
CA ASN A 781 19.10 9.94 5.51
C ASN A 781 18.23 10.82 4.59
N LYS A 782 17.10 11.31 5.10
CA LYS A 782 16.21 12.23 4.38
C LYS A 782 16.23 13.59 5.06
N ARG A 783 16.07 14.65 4.29
CA ARG A 783 16.03 16.03 4.78
C ARG A 783 14.81 16.73 4.22
N PHE A 784 14.18 17.57 5.04
CA PHE A 784 13.06 18.42 4.63
C PHE A 784 13.36 19.85 5.02
N ALA A 785 13.23 20.75 4.05
CA ALA A 785 13.36 22.18 4.23
C ALA A 785 12.12 22.91 3.69
N LEU A 786 11.59 23.84 4.48
CA LEU A 786 10.72 24.89 3.97
C LEU A 786 11.55 26.03 3.43
N LEU A 787 11.25 26.44 2.21
CA LEU A 787 11.81 27.63 1.58
C LEU A 787 10.74 28.72 1.60
N TRP A 788 10.82 29.60 2.58
CA TRP A 788 9.96 30.77 2.68
C TRP A 788 10.50 31.88 1.79
N LEU A 789 9.67 32.40 0.89
CA LEU A 789 10.10 33.29 -0.17
C LEU A 789 9.51 34.70 -0.01
N SER A 790 10.38 35.70 -0.09
CA SER A 790 9.98 37.11 -0.03
C SER A 790 9.09 37.50 -1.21
N PRO A 791 8.18 38.48 -1.06
CA PRO A 791 7.40 39.00 -2.19
C PRO A 791 8.27 39.56 -3.32
N MET A 792 9.45 40.10 -2.99
CA MET A 792 10.38 40.67 -3.97
C MET A 792 11.08 39.56 -4.77
N ALA A 793 11.59 38.53 -4.09
CA ALA A 793 12.19 37.35 -4.71
C ALA A 793 11.21 36.68 -5.67
N ARG A 794 9.95 36.49 -5.26
CA ARG A 794 8.92 35.88 -6.11
C ARG A 794 8.49 36.77 -7.29
N LYS A 795 8.69 38.10 -7.23
CA LYS A 795 8.25 39.04 -8.28
C LYS A 795 8.96 38.80 -9.61
N THR A 796 10.22 38.39 -9.58
CA THR A 796 11.05 38.14 -10.77
C THR A 796 10.64 36.89 -11.55
N TYR A 797 9.87 35.99 -10.93
CA TYR A 797 9.33 34.76 -11.58
C TYR A 797 7.94 34.98 -12.19
N ARG A 798 7.42 36.20 -12.22
CA ARG A 798 6.11 36.50 -12.81
C ARG A 798 6.10 36.13 -14.30
N GLN A 799 5.04 35.46 -14.73
CA GLN A 799 4.72 35.29 -16.14
C GLN A 799 4.35 36.64 -16.77
N GLN A 800 5.09 37.07 -17.79
CA GLN A 800 4.89 38.40 -18.37
C GLN A 800 3.70 38.44 -19.34
N THR A 801 3.21 37.29 -19.80
CA THR A 801 1.93 37.14 -20.51
C THR A 801 0.75 37.61 -19.66
N GLU A 802 0.75 37.31 -18.36
CA GLU A 802 -0.29 37.70 -17.40
C GLU A 802 -0.08 39.12 -16.83
N ASN A 803 0.99 39.83 -17.22
CA ASN A 803 1.32 41.15 -16.68
C ASN A 803 0.49 42.26 -17.34
N GLN A 804 -0.74 42.45 -16.87
CA GLN A 804 -1.69 43.43 -17.44
C GLN A 804 -1.15 44.85 -17.56
N ILE A 805 -0.39 45.32 -16.55
CA ILE A 805 0.18 46.69 -16.57
C ILE A 805 1.19 46.82 -17.70
N GLN A 806 2.15 45.89 -17.78
CA GLN A 806 3.15 45.92 -18.85
C GLN A 806 2.50 45.74 -20.21
N ASN A 807 1.54 44.81 -20.36
CA ASN A 807 0.82 44.62 -21.62
C ASN A 807 0.16 45.91 -22.13
N LYS A 808 -0.52 46.65 -21.24
CA LYS A 808 -1.13 47.94 -21.58
C LYS A 808 -0.11 49.02 -21.95
N GLN A 809 1.08 49.03 -21.33
CA GLN A 809 2.14 50.00 -21.69
C GLN A 809 2.63 49.78 -23.13
N PHE A 810 2.89 48.53 -23.52
CA PHE A 810 3.35 48.20 -24.87
C PHE A 810 2.25 48.39 -25.92
N GLU A 811 0.98 48.10 -25.59
CA GLU A 811 -0.16 48.44 -26.46
C GLU A 811 -0.32 49.95 -26.65
N ALA A 812 -0.24 50.74 -25.57
CA ALA A 812 -0.42 52.19 -25.63
C ALA A 812 0.63 52.89 -26.52
N LEU A 813 1.86 52.36 -26.55
CA LEU A 813 2.95 52.86 -27.39
C LEU A 813 3.03 52.17 -28.76
N ASN A 814 2.08 51.29 -29.08
CA ASN A 814 2.05 50.53 -30.34
C ASN A 814 3.35 49.74 -30.62
N ILE A 815 4.00 49.23 -29.56
CA ILE A 815 5.22 48.41 -29.66
C ILE A 815 4.82 46.96 -29.87
N ALA A 816 5.23 46.37 -30.99
CA ALA A 816 4.88 45.00 -31.35
C ALA A 816 5.39 43.97 -30.33
N THR A 817 4.49 43.09 -29.88
CA THR A 817 4.81 41.95 -29.00
C THR A 817 4.78 40.64 -29.78
N ARG A 818 5.81 39.79 -29.64
CA ARG A 818 5.87 38.45 -30.27
C ARG A 818 6.32 37.39 -29.27
N GLN A 819 5.78 36.18 -29.40
CA GLN A 819 6.26 35.01 -28.65
C GLN A 819 7.29 34.24 -29.49
N ILE A 820 8.46 33.95 -28.92
CA ILE A 820 9.56 33.26 -29.63
C ILE A 820 10.33 32.32 -28.69
N ASP A 821 11.06 31.34 -29.23
CA ASP A 821 12.13 30.63 -28.49
C ASP A 821 13.32 31.57 -28.34
N MET A 822 13.57 32.05 -27.12
CA MET A 822 14.63 33.02 -26.88
C MET A 822 16.02 32.40 -27.02
N VAL A 823 16.20 31.13 -26.65
CA VAL A 823 17.50 30.45 -26.74
C VAL A 823 17.89 30.29 -28.21
N HIS A 824 16.97 29.78 -29.02
CA HIS A 824 17.18 29.63 -30.46
C HIS A 824 17.34 30.99 -31.16
N TYR A 825 16.58 32.00 -30.75
CA TYR A 825 16.72 33.37 -31.28
C TYR A 825 18.12 33.93 -31.01
N ILE A 826 18.62 33.84 -29.78
CA ILE A 826 19.95 34.35 -29.42
C ILE A 826 21.05 33.58 -30.17
N ALA A 827 20.96 32.24 -30.24
CA ALA A 827 21.96 31.39 -30.90
C ALA A 827 22.06 31.65 -32.42
N ASN A 828 20.95 31.95 -33.09
CA ASN A 828 20.93 32.22 -34.53
C ASN A 828 21.36 33.65 -34.91
N HIS A 829 21.62 34.52 -33.93
CA HIS A 829 22.09 35.89 -34.15
C HIS A 829 23.49 36.08 -33.56
N SER A 830 24.43 35.20 -33.93
CA SER A 830 25.80 35.18 -33.39
C SER A 830 26.67 36.35 -33.87
N ALA A 831 26.37 36.93 -35.04
CA ALA A 831 27.10 38.05 -35.64
C ALA A 831 26.27 39.33 -35.67
N SER A 832 26.67 40.33 -34.88
CA SER A 832 26.27 41.73 -35.12
C SER A 832 27.52 42.53 -35.46
N MET A 833 27.42 43.42 -36.45
CA MET A 833 28.43 44.46 -36.65
C MET A 833 28.58 45.28 -35.36
N ALA A 834 29.79 45.74 -35.08
CA ALA A 834 30.15 46.55 -33.93
C ALA A 834 29.46 47.93 -33.97
N GLU A 835 28.15 47.96 -33.72
CA GLU A 835 27.39 49.18 -33.59
C GLU A 835 27.31 49.54 -32.10
N THR A 836 27.90 50.67 -31.73
CA THR A 836 28.02 51.07 -30.34
C THR A 836 26.67 51.56 -29.81
N VAL A 837 26.13 50.88 -28.80
CA VAL A 837 24.88 51.30 -28.14
C VAL A 837 25.09 52.68 -27.49
N PRO A 838 24.28 53.70 -27.84
CA PRO A 838 24.37 55.00 -27.18
C PRO A 838 24.20 54.89 -25.67
N LYS A 839 25.12 55.47 -24.88
CA LYS A 839 25.08 55.43 -23.41
C LYS A 839 23.72 55.91 -22.84
N ALA A 840 23.09 56.87 -23.51
CA ALA A 840 21.77 57.37 -23.14
C ALA A 840 20.68 56.29 -23.28
N LEU A 841 20.68 55.53 -24.38
CA LEU A 841 19.71 54.45 -24.64
C LEU A 841 19.81 53.37 -23.55
N GLY A 842 21.03 52.90 -23.26
CA GLY A 842 21.25 51.92 -22.19
C GLY A 842 20.83 52.42 -20.79
N LYS A 843 20.95 53.73 -20.52
CA LYS A 843 20.49 54.34 -19.27
C LYS A 843 18.97 54.34 -19.15
N HIS A 844 18.25 54.71 -20.20
CA HIS A 844 16.78 54.70 -20.23
C HIS A 844 16.22 53.28 -20.15
N ILE A 845 16.80 52.32 -20.86
CA ILE A 845 16.42 50.89 -20.76
C ILE A 845 16.57 50.41 -19.31
N LYS A 846 17.71 50.70 -18.66
CA LYS A 846 17.93 50.31 -17.26
C LYS A 846 16.89 50.96 -16.33
N ARG A 847 16.60 52.24 -16.54
CA ARG A 847 15.63 52.97 -15.72
C ARG A 847 14.23 52.41 -15.90
N TYR A 848 13.82 52.05 -17.11
CA TYR A 848 12.55 51.36 -17.36
C TYR A 848 12.49 50.01 -16.67
N ILE A 849 13.56 49.20 -16.69
CA ILE A 849 13.59 47.91 -15.97
C ILE A 849 13.37 48.12 -14.47
N GLU A 850 14.02 49.13 -13.88
CA GLU A 850 13.94 49.47 -12.47
C GLU A 850 12.57 50.06 -12.05
N THR A 851 12.01 50.97 -12.85
CA THR A 851 10.79 51.73 -12.49
C THR A 851 9.51 51.19 -13.10
N GLN A 852 9.61 50.47 -14.23
CA GLN A 852 8.48 50.09 -15.10
C GLN A 852 7.62 51.30 -15.50
N ASP A 853 8.23 52.47 -15.64
CA ASP A 853 7.57 53.73 -15.99
C ASP A 853 7.37 53.85 -17.50
N ILE A 854 6.13 54.03 -17.94
CA ILE A 854 5.77 54.18 -19.35
C ILE A 854 6.47 55.38 -20.01
N VAL A 855 6.78 56.44 -19.26
CA VAL A 855 7.47 57.63 -19.80
C VAL A 855 8.91 57.29 -20.20
N GLU A 856 9.58 56.39 -19.47
CA GLU A 856 10.92 55.92 -19.86
C GLU A 856 10.83 55.02 -21.09
N LEU A 857 9.79 54.19 -21.20
CA LEU A 857 9.55 53.35 -22.39
C LEU A 857 9.27 54.20 -23.64
N ASP A 858 8.47 55.26 -23.50
CA ASP A 858 8.17 56.21 -24.56
C ASP A 858 9.42 56.96 -25.05
N ARG A 859 10.30 57.37 -24.13
CA ARG A 859 11.60 57.97 -24.48
C ARG A 859 12.48 56.99 -25.26
N ILE A 860 12.51 55.72 -24.88
CA ILE A 860 13.29 54.70 -25.61
C ILE A 860 12.76 54.55 -27.04
N ASP A 861 11.44 54.53 -27.23
CA ASP A 861 10.81 54.40 -28.55
C ASP A 861 11.11 55.65 -29.42
N HIS A 862 11.01 56.86 -28.88
CA HIS A 862 11.33 58.10 -29.60
C HIS A 862 12.81 58.27 -29.97
N MET A 863 13.72 57.64 -29.21
CA MET A 863 15.15 57.62 -29.54
C MET A 863 15.49 56.72 -30.72
N LEU A 864 14.56 55.88 -31.17
CA LEU A 864 14.76 54.89 -32.22
C LEU A 864 13.80 55.15 -33.41
N PRO A 865 14.24 54.95 -34.66
CA PRO A 865 13.31 54.94 -35.79
C PRO A 865 12.19 53.89 -35.63
N LYS A 866 10.97 54.20 -36.11
CA LYS A 866 9.80 53.33 -35.99
C LYS A 866 10.09 51.88 -36.39
N GLY A 867 9.65 50.94 -35.56
CA GLY A 867 9.74 49.49 -35.82
C GLY A 867 11.04 48.82 -35.36
N ARG A 868 11.99 49.57 -34.79
CA ARG A 868 13.25 49.02 -34.26
C ARG A 868 13.17 48.50 -32.83
N LEU A 869 12.14 48.92 -32.09
CA LEU A 869 11.84 48.45 -30.75
C LEU A 869 10.74 47.39 -30.79
N LYS A 870 10.98 46.23 -30.18
CA LYS A 870 10.00 45.13 -30.10
C LYS A 870 10.01 44.53 -28.71
N ARG A 871 8.86 44.02 -28.28
CA ARG A 871 8.76 43.15 -27.10
C ARG A 871 8.75 41.70 -27.54
N LEU A 872 9.62 40.91 -26.94
CA LEU A 872 9.69 39.47 -27.14
C LEU A 872 9.28 38.78 -25.83
N ILE A 873 8.43 37.77 -25.92
CA ILE A 873 8.09 36.92 -24.78
C ILE A 873 8.66 35.53 -25.08
N ASP A 874 9.51 35.05 -24.20
CA ASP A 874 10.05 33.71 -24.31
C ASP A 874 8.95 32.67 -24.08
N ILE A 875 8.85 31.69 -24.99
CA ILE A 875 7.81 30.66 -24.93
C ILE A 875 8.02 29.66 -23.79
N ASP A 876 9.26 29.46 -23.33
CA ASP A 876 9.60 28.55 -22.23
C ASP A 876 9.39 29.22 -20.86
N THR A 877 10.22 30.23 -20.55
CA THR A 877 10.25 30.88 -19.23
C THR A 877 9.13 31.90 -19.00
N LYS A 878 8.37 32.25 -20.05
CA LYS A 878 7.36 33.33 -20.08
C LYS A 878 7.90 34.69 -19.62
N GLN A 879 9.22 34.88 -19.67
CA GLN A 879 9.86 36.18 -19.41
C GLN A 879 9.76 37.08 -20.65
N ALA A 880 9.66 38.39 -20.41
CA ALA A 880 9.60 39.38 -21.46
C ALA A 880 10.93 40.10 -21.60
N TYR A 881 11.29 40.37 -22.84
CA TYR A 881 12.52 41.01 -23.25
C TYR A 881 12.20 42.19 -24.16
N LEU A 882 12.95 43.26 -24.00
CA LEU A 882 12.98 44.39 -24.91
C LEU A 882 14.09 44.15 -25.92
N LEU A 883 13.72 44.08 -27.20
CA LEU A 883 14.64 43.95 -28.32
C LEU A 883 14.80 45.29 -29.02
N VAL A 884 16.04 45.73 -29.17
CA VAL A 884 16.43 46.85 -30.01
C VAL A 884 17.20 46.31 -31.20
N THR A 885 16.81 46.73 -32.40
CA THR A 885 17.43 46.33 -33.67
C THR A 885 18.09 47.50 -34.40
N ASN A 886 19.04 47.19 -35.28
CA ASN A 886 19.71 48.15 -36.15
C ASN A 886 18.85 48.48 -37.40
N PRO A 887 19.28 49.42 -38.29
CA PRO A 887 18.57 49.71 -39.54
C PRO A 887 18.34 48.50 -40.44
N ASN A 888 19.22 47.50 -40.36
CA ASN A 888 19.17 46.26 -41.15
C ASN A 888 18.35 45.16 -40.46
N GLY A 889 17.76 45.43 -39.30
CA GLY A 889 16.93 44.48 -38.54
C GLY A 889 17.70 43.50 -37.65
N GLN A 890 19.02 43.63 -37.50
CA GLN A 890 19.85 42.79 -36.62
C GLN A 890 19.75 43.24 -35.16
N PRO A 891 19.81 42.33 -34.18
CA PRO A 891 19.72 42.66 -32.75
C PRO A 891 20.97 43.41 -32.25
N ILE A 892 20.76 44.53 -31.54
CA ILE A 892 21.81 45.30 -30.87
C ILE A 892 21.73 45.12 -29.35
N VAL A 893 20.51 45.19 -28.79
CA VAL A 893 20.27 45.06 -27.35
C VAL A 893 19.09 44.12 -27.12
N LEU A 894 19.27 43.18 -26.19
CA LEU A 894 18.20 42.36 -25.65
C LEU A 894 18.21 42.52 -24.14
N ALA A 895 17.19 43.17 -23.59
CA ALA A 895 17.10 43.48 -22.17
C ALA A 895 15.92 42.74 -21.53
N ASN A 896 16.17 41.95 -20.49
CA ASN A 896 15.11 41.30 -19.74
C ASN A 896 14.34 42.34 -18.92
N LEU A 897 13.01 42.36 -19.06
CA LEU A 897 12.13 43.33 -18.41
C LEU A 897 11.85 43.01 -16.94
N ALA A 898 12.18 41.81 -16.48
CA ALA A 898 12.07 41.37 -15.08
C ALA A 898 13.27 40.49 -14.68
N PRO A 899 14.50 41.03 -14.70
CA PRO A 899 15.70 40.24 -14.48
C PRO A 899 15.78 39.77 -13.03
N ARG A 900 16.29 38.55 -12.84
CA ARG A 900 16.56 37.98 -11.51
C ARG A 900 17.82 38.57 -10.90
N ARG A 901 18.82 38.82 -11.76
CA ARG A 901 20.09 39.46 -11.40
C ARG A 901 20.17 40.85 -12.03
N PRO A 902 19.61 41.91 -11.41
CA PRO A 902 19.50 43.25 -12.00
C PRO A 902 20.84 43.94 -12.32
N ARG A 903 21.97 43.34 -11.90
CA ARG A 903 23.33 43.85 -12.11
C ARG A 903 24.14 43.07 -13.14
N THR A 904 23.67 41.92 -13.64
CA THR A 904 24.43 41.14 -14.65
C THR A 904 24.23 41.69 -16.05
N ARG A 905 25.33 42.13 -16.67
CA ARG A 905 25.38 42.55 -18.07
C ARG A 905 26.34 41.62 -18.81
N TYR A 906 25.93 41.16 -19.98
CA TYR A 906 26.79 40.43 -20.88
C TYR A 906 27.00 41.28 -22.13
N ALA A 907 28.26 41.44 -22.50
CA ALA A 907 28.65 42.06 -23.75
C ALA A 907 29.27 40.93 -24.61
N ALA A 908 28.69 40.70 -25.79
CA ALA A 908 29.10 39.61 -26.67
C ALA A 908 29.94 40.16 -27.83
N GLU A 909 31.24 39.84 -27.83
CA GLU A 909 32.17 40.12 -28.94
C GLU A 909 32.40 38.92 -29.88
N THR A 910 32.15 37.69 -29.43
CA THR A 910 32.37 36.44 -30.19
C THR A 910 31.16 35.51 -30.16
N ASP A 911 31.11 34.58 -31.12
CA ASP A 911 29.96 33.70 -31.44
C ASP A 911 29.11 33.33 -30.23
N VAL A 912 27.90 33.87 -30.22
CA VAL A 912 26.88 33.61 -29.22
C VAL A 912 26.41 32.15 -29.36
N THR A 913 27.03 31.24 -28.62
CA THR A 913 26.68 29.82 -28.66
C THR A 913 25.32 29.54 -28.02
N GLU A 914 24.71 28.41 -28.39
CA GLU A 914 23.48 27.95 -27.75
C GLU A 914 23.65 27.74 -26.23
N ALA A 915 24.85 27.31 -25.78
CA ALA A 915 25.17 27.16 -24.37
C ALA A 915 25.14 28.51 -23.64
N PHE A 916 25.70 29.56 -24.24
CA PHE A 916 25.61 30.92 -23.71
C PHE A 916 24.15 31.41 -23.67
N ALA A 917 23.38 31.19 -24.73
CA ALA A 917 21.98 31.59 -24.79
C ALA A 917 21.15 30.95 -23.68
N ARG A 918 21.35 29.65 -23.43
CA ARG A 918 20.73 28.91 -22.31
C ARG A 918 21.15 29.49 -20.96
N GLN A 919 22.42 29.85 -20.79
CA GLN A 919 22.89 30.47 -19.56
C GLN A 919 22.27 31.86 -19.33
N PHE A 920 22.20 32.69 -20.37
CA PHE A 920 21.63 34.04 -20.30
C PHE A 920 20.15 34.01 -19.92
N VAL A 921 19.35 33.24 -20.66
CA VAL A 921 17.90 33.07 -20.45
C VAL A 921 17.63 32.37 -19.11
N GLY A 922 18.33 31.26 -18.83
CA GLY A 922 18.16 30.47 -17.62
C GLY A 922 18.46 31.26 -16.35
N ARG A 923 19.51 32.10 -16.35
CA ARG A 923 19.86 32.97 -15.20
C ARG A 923 18.97 34.20 -15.07
N GLY A 924 18.06 34.46 -16.01
CA GLY A 924 17.26 35.68 -16.01
C GLY A 924 18.13 36.94 -15.98
N SER A 925 19.17 36.96 -16.81
CA SER A 925 20.18 38.03 -16.85
C SER A 925 19.61 39.35 -17.34
N THR A 926 20.21 40.50 -16.94
CA THR A 926 19.60 41.81 -17.21
C THR A 926 19.66 42.22 -18.66
N MET A 927 20.83 42.15 -19.29
CA MET A 927 21.02 42.70 -20.62
C MET A 927 22.13 41.98 -21.39
N LEU A 928 21.84 41.70 -22.65
CA LEU A 928 22.80 41.25 -23.66
C LEU A 928 22.98 42.38 -24.67
N ILE A 929 24.21 42.83 -24.84
CA ILE A 929 24.60 43.79 -25.88
C ILE A 929 25.49 43.07 -26.87
N TRP A 930 25.13 43.10 -28.14
CA TRP A 930 25.98 42.59 -29.21
C TRP A 930 27.01 43.64 -29.64
N GLY A 931 28.26 43.24 -29.87
CA GLY A 931 29.30 44.09 -30.45
C GLY A 931 29.97 45.09 -29.50
N GLN A 932 29.96 44.83 -28.18
CA GLN A 932 30.61 45.67 -27.17
C GLN A 932 31.51 44.82 -26.25
N MET A 933 32.68 45.33 -25.83
CA MET A 933 33.54 44.68 -24.82
C MET A 933 32.85 44.62 -23.44
N PRO A 934 33.07 43.55 -22.64
CA PRO A 934 32.54 43.39 -21.27
C PRO A 934 32.81 44.55 -20.31
#